data_AF-A0A1F3KDD5-F1
#
_entry.id   AF-A0A1F3KDD5-F1
#
_cell.length_a   1.000
_cell.length_b   1.000
_cell.length_c   1.000
_cell.angle_alpha   90.00
_cell.angle_beta   90.00
_cell.angle_gamma   90.00
#
_symmetry.space_group_name_H-M   'P 1'
#
loop_
_entity.id
_entity.type
_entity.pdbx_description
1 polymer ?
#
loop_
_entity_poly.entity_id
_entity_poly.type
_entity_poly.pdbx_seq_one_letter_code
_entity_poly.pdbx_strand_id
1 'polypeptide(L)'
;MGKQAQSKNTRMVPATFFSRVERYIPLLIILLAFIFYGNTLKNGYSLDDELNTHINPQVAGGIKAIPDILTSMYYQEEGNIGKLSFGYRPLTKITFAIEASLFGNNPKRLLKVSHFMNVLLYALTILILLSVLKKLFKAWHPAFPLMISLLFLAHPLHTEVVASLKNREEILSLMGGLGALYFLLRYTETNHWKYLVFSVLTFIAGYLSKSSILTFLIIYPLSLYFFTDIKHRKLLIVTAIFLVVLLASQILPRLWLPDQIRPTELVENPLFMDHSLSHRIGTGMVVLLHYLVQMILNPADMAFYYGFDMFPVVGITNVTAIMSLLIHIGLFCVAVWQWNKQKVISYAILFYLVTISMYSNIIVPVVGIAAERFLFIPSIGFCIALALGIMRISRTRKENWMRFKPDSLYASTLMILIMVIYAGITINRNADWQDLPTLYKADIPKLERSVKANTQYAGNILYTIFNGQPPKEPTREDVRTMLLHFNRALKVQPDYYDALNSKGSIYSTLLGEQDEAIRLFLLATKSKPKITAAWINLGYSYIEKGNYNKAIEAYERVLELDPKRMKAIFKLAEVYQKKGEISEAIALNERAMQMDTASELPYINIGNYFLLAHDTAMAVTWWQKAVEKQPLEQLSRNLSLHFQRIGNQEKAEYYRRKADEAKGVVIIHK
;
A
#
# COMPACT_ATOMS: atom_id res chain seq x y z
N MET A 1 67.54 16.06 -50.18
CA MET A 1 66.45 15.39 -50.91
C MET A 1 65.63 14.56 -49.94
N GLY A 2 64.51 15.11 -49.47
CA GLY A 2 63.64 14.49 -48.46
C GLY A 2 62.64 13.51 -49.06
N LYS A 3 62.45 12.36 -48.39
CA LYS A 3 61.32 11.46 -48.64
C LYS A 3 60.17 11.88 -47.72
N GLN A 4 59.08 12.36 -48.33
CA GLN A 4 57.82 12.68 -47.67
C GLN A 4 57.17 11.41 -47.10
N ALA A 5 56.84 11.48 -45.81
CA ALA A 5 55.94 10.55 -45.15
C ALA A 5 54.50 10.83 -45.61
N GLN A 6 53.82 9.81 -46.14
CA GLN A 6 52.38 9.81 -46.31
C GLN A 6 51.71 9.79 -44.92
N SER A 7 51.23 10.94 -44.46
CA SER A 7 50.28 10.98 -43.36
C SER A 7 48.95 10.38 -43.85
N LYS A 8 48.54 9.27 -43.23
CA LYS A 8 47.17 8.81 -43.33
C LYS A 8 46.28 9.85 -42.65
N ASN A 9 45.68 10.71 -43.47
CA ASN A 9 44.56 11.56 -43.12
C ASN A 9 43.46 10.70 -42.46
N THR A 10 43.42 10.70 -41.13
CA THR A 10 42.24 10.35 -40.35
C THR A 10 41.16 11.36 -40.69
N ARG A 11 40.36 11.08 -41.73
CA ARG A 11 39.09 11.76 -41.97
C ARG A 11 38.27 11.63 -40.68
N MET A 12 38.06 12.76 -40.00
CA MET A 12 37.07 12.90 -38.94
C MET A 12 35.73 12.38 -39.48
N VAL A 13 35.27 11.27 -38.92
CA VAL A 13 33.93 10.75 -39.17
C VAL A 13 32.95 11.84 -38.71
N PRO A 14 32.00 12.30 -39.55
CA PRO A 14 31.05 13.32 -39.15
C PRO A 14 30.28 12.85 -37.91
N ALA A 15 30.07 13.75 -36.95
CA ALA A 15 29.21 13.50 -35.80
C ALA A 15 27.87 12.89 -36.27
N THR A 16 27.68 11.60 -36.01
CA THR A 16 26.49 10.85 -36.44
C THR A 16 25.23 11.57 -35.98
N PHE A 17 24.15 11.59 -36.77
CA PHE A 17 22.86 12.20 -36.40
C PHE A 17 22.45 11.91 -34.94
N PHE A 18 22.70 10.69 -34.47
CA PHE A 18 22.46 10.27 -33.10
C PHE A 18 23.16 11.15 -32.04
N SER A 19 24.42 11.56 -32.24
CA SER A 19 25.13 12.41 -31.27
C SER A 19 24.57 13.83 -31.19
N ARG A 20 23.89 14.31 -32.24
CA ARG A 20 23.16 15.59 -32.21
C ARG A 20 21.83 15.47 -31.45
N VAL A 21 21.15 14.34 -31.59
CA VAL A 21 19.86 14.07 -30.93
C VAL A 21 20.04 13.63 -29.48
N GLU A 22 21.19 13.06 -29.12
CA GLU A 22 21.46 12.49 -27.79
C GLU A 22 21.24 13.47 -26.65
N ARG A 23 21.56 14.77 -26.85
CA ARG A 23 21.31 15.82 -25.85
C ARG A 23 19.83 16.04 -25.53
N TYR A 24 18.92 15.65 -26.42
CA TYR A 24 17.47 15.80 -26.27
C TYR A 24 16.79 14.54 -25.73
N ILE A 25 17.50 13.40 -25.64
CA ILE A 25 16.95 12.14 -25.11
C ILE A 25 16.37 12.30 -23.69
N PRO A 26 17.03 13.00 -22.75
CA PRO A 26 16.45 13.18 -21.42
C PRO A 26 15.12 13.91 -21.44
N LEU A 27 15.02 14.97 -22.26
CA LEU A 27 13.78 15.73 -22.44
C LEU A 27 12.68 14.87 -23.08
N LEU A 28 13.02 14.02 -24.06
CA LEU A 28 12.08 13.08 -24.67
C LEU A 28 11.53 12.07 -23.65
N ILE A 29 12.38 11.50 -22.79
CA ILE A 29 11.95 10.54 -21.76
C ILE A 29 11.00 11.20 -20.77
N ILE A 30 11.33 12.42 -20.32
CA ILE A 30 10.46 13.18 -19.42
C ILE A 30 9.12 13.47 -20.10
N LEU A 31 9.14 13.98 -21.33
CA LEU A 31 7.93 14.28 -22.10
C LEU A 31 7.05 13.02 -22.27
N LEU A 32 7.64 11.90 -22.68
CA LEU A 32 6.91 10.63 -22.85
C LEU A 32 6.35 10.11 -21.52
N ALA A 33 7.07 10.24 -20.41
CA ALA A 33 6.55 9.87 -19.09
C ALA A 33 5.30 10.68 -18.74
N PHE A 34 5.29 11.99 -19.00
CA PHE A 34 4.12 12.84 -18.81
C PHE A 34 3.01 12.58 -19.84
N ILE A 35 3.33 12.13 -21.05
CA ILE A 35 2.29 11.70 -22.01
C ILE A 35 1.62 10.40 -21.53
N PHE A 36 2.40 9.40 -21.10
CA PHE A 36 1.87 8.09 -20.74
C PHE A 36 1.17 8.10 -19.38
N TYR A 37 1.65 8.88 -18.42
CA TYR A 37 1.13 8.90 -17.05
C TYR A 37 0.51 10.24 -16.64
N GLY A 38 0.52 11.27 -17.47
CA GLY A 38 0.01 12.59 -17.10
C GLY A 38 -1.49 12.64 -16.80
N ASN A 39 -2.27 11.66 -17.27
CA ASN A 39 -3.68 11.56 -16.89
C ASN A 39 -3.87 11.22 -15.40
N THR A 40 -2.87 10.61 -14.75
CA THR A 40 -2.88 10.35 -13.29
C THR A 40 -2.85 11.62 -12.45
N LEU A 41 -2.44 12.77 -13.00
CA LEU A 41 -2.41 14.04 -12.27
C LEU A 41 -3.80 14.52 -11.81
N LYS A 42 -4.86 13.94 -12.37
CA LYS A 42 -6.26 14.22 -12.02
C LYS A 42 -6.85 13.20 -11.05
N ASN A 43 -6.10 12.16 -10.70
CA ASN A 43 -6.60 11.07 -9.85
C ASN A 43 -6.75 11.55 -8.40
N GLY A 44 -7.70 10.92 -7.71
CA GLY A 44 -7.90 10.99 -6.28
C GLY A 44 -6.97 10.03 -5.53
N TYR A 45 -7.04 10.06 -4.20
CA TYR A 45 -6.41 9.03 -3.40
C TYR A 45 -7.11 7.68 -3.63
N SER A 46 -6.30 6.62 -3.71
CA SER A 46 -6.78 5.26 -3.94
C SER A 46 -6.20 4.30 -2.90
N LEU A 47 -6.95 3.27 -2.51
CA LEU A 47 -6.50 2.22 -1.58
C LEU A 47 -5.79 2.79 -0.33
N ASP A 48 -4.50 2.47 -0.17
CA ASP A 48 -3.68 2.83 0.99
C ASP A 48 -3.02 4.23 0.89
N ASP A 49 -3.32 5.02 -0.15
CA ASP A 49 -2.64 6.30 -0.40
C ASP A 49 -2.86 7.31 0.74
N GLU A 50 -4.07 7.36 1.31
CA GLU A 50 -4.41 8.33 2.37
C GLU A 50 -3.66 8.05 3.68
N LEU A 51 -3.36 6.77 3.96
CA LEU A 51 -2.69 6.34 5.19
C LEU A 51 -1.26 6.89 5.31
N ASN A 52 -0.63 7.21 4.17
CA ASN A 52 0.78 7.59 4.08
C ASN A 52 0.99 9.01 3.54
N THR A 53 -0.08 9.80 3.38
CA THR A 53 -0.02 11.16 2.83
C THR A 53 -0.57 12.16 3.85
N HIS A 54 -1.53 13.00 3.47
CA HIS A 54 -1.93 14.19 4.22
C HIS A 54 -2.67 13.90 5.53
N ILE A 55 -3.30 12.73 5.68
CA ILE A 55 -4.00 12.34 6.92
C ILE A 55 -2.99 11.94 8.01
N ASN A 56 -1.80 11.52 7.61
CA ASN A 56 -0.77 11.07 8.54
C ASN A 56 -0.17 12.26 9.31
N PRO A 57 -0.26 12.29 10.66
CA PRO A 57 0.25 13.42 11.45
C PRO A 57 1.74 13.69 11.24
N GLN A 58 2.54 12.64 11.01
CA GLN A 58 3.97 12.76 10.78
C GLN A 58 4.26 13.45 9.44
N VAL A 59 3.49 13.12 8.40
CA VAL A 59 3.62 13.77 7.10
C VAL A 59 3.14 15.22 7.16
N ALA A 60 2.01 15.47 7.83
CA ALA A 60 1.50 16.82 8.05
C ALA A 60 2.45 17.70 8.89
N GLY A 61 3.25 17.11 9.77
CA GLY A 61 4.31 17.79 10.53
C GLY A 61 5.50 18.26 9.68
N GLY A 62 5.59 17.80 8.42
CA GLY A 62 6.59 18.23 7.47
C GLY A 62 8.03 17.84 7.86
N ILE A 63 9.02 18.65 7.45
CA ILE A 63 10.46 18.41 7.70
C ILE A 63 10.76 18.33 9.20
N LYS A 64 9.98 19.02 10.04
CA LYS A 64 10.14 18.99 11.50
C LYS A 64 9.84 17.61 12.10
N ALA A 65 9.04 16.79 11.42
CA ALA A 65 8.70 15.44 11.87
C ALA A 65 9.69 14.36 11.38
N ILE A 66 10.75 14.71 10.64
CA ILE A 66 11.75 13.73 10.18
C ILE A 66 12.36 12.88 11.30
N PRO A 67 12.74 13.45 12.47
CA PRO A 67 13.24 12.63 13.57
C PRO A 67 12.24 11.56 14.02
N ASP A 68 10.95 11.93 14.14
CA ASP A 68 9.87 11.02 14.51
C ASP A 68 9.62 9.94 13.44
N ILE A 69 9.68 10.30 12.15
CA ILE A 69 9.59 9.35 11.03
C ILE A 69 10.72 8.31 11.08
N LEU A 70 11.94 8.69 11.49
CA LEU A 70 13.09 7.78 11.59
C LEU A 70 13.02 6.84 12.80
N THR A 71 12.27 7.22 13.83
CA THR A 71 12.10 6.43 15.07
C THR A 71 10.79 5.67 15.15
N SER A 72 9.98 5.66 14.09
CA SER A 72 8.67 5.02 14.06
C SER A 72 8.56 3.95 12.97
N MET A 73 7.61 3.03 13.15
CA MET A 73 7.27 2.06 12.11
C MET A 73 6.49 2.74 10.97
N TYR A 74 6.52 2.13 9.80
CA TYR A 74 5.83 2.63 8.62
C TYR A 74 4.31 2.63 8.82
N TYR A 75 3.76 1.52 9.32
CA TYR A 75 2.36 1.45 9.72
C TYR A 75 2.26 1.29 11.24
N GLN A 76 1.47 2.15 11.89
CA GLN A 76 1.15 2.06 13.30
C GLN A 76 -0.32 2.41 13.51
N GLU A 77 -1.09 1.47 14.02
CA GLU A 77 -2.48 1.65 14.37
C GLU A 77 -2.79 0.87 15.64
N GLU A 78 -3.59 1.45 16.51
CA GLU A 78 -4.10 0.80 17.71
C GLU A 78 -5.62 0.90 17.71
N GLY A 79 -6.30 -0.24 17.79
CA GLY A 79 -7.75 -0.29 17.69
C GLY A 79 -8.35 -1.62 18.12
N ASN A 80 -9.58 -1.89 17.67
CA ASN A 80 -10.35 -3.07 18.08
C ASN A 80 -9.72 -4.41 17.67
N ILE A 81 -8.80 -4.37 16.70
CA ILE A 81 -8.04 -5.51 16.20
C ILE A 81 -6.69 -5.71 16.90
N GLY A 82 -6.40 -4.89 17.92
CA GLY A 82 -5.12 -4.84 18.64
C GLY A 82 -4.17 -3.78 18.10
N LYS A 83 -2.90 -3.88 18.49
CA LYS A 83 -1.82 -3.00 18.03
C LYS A 83 -1.15 -3.57 16.78
N LEU A 84 -1.23 -2.84 15.67
CA LEU A 84 -0.49 -3.11 14.44
C LEU A 84 0.70 -2.17 14.35
N SER A 85 1.90 -2.71 14.16
CA SER A 85 3.13 -1.92 14.08
C SER A 85 4.13 -2.63 13.19
N PHE A 86 4.28 -2.22 11.93
CA PHE A 86 5.15 -2.94 10.99
C PHE A 86 5.69 -2.12 9.82
N GLY A 87 6.76 -2.66 9.25
CA GLY A 87 7.50 -2.08 8.14
C GLY A 87 8.40 -0.93 8.59
N TYR A 88 9.57 -0.79 7.99
CA TYR A 88 10.45 0.36 8.21
C TYR A 88 10.81 0.96 6.86
N ARG A 89 10.17 2.08 6.53
CA ARG A 89 10.28 2.75 5.22
C ARG A 89 10.31 4.29 5.37
N PRO A 90 11.22 4.84 6.19
CA PRO A 90 11.19 6.25 6.55
C PRO A 90 11.40 7.16 5.34
N LEU A 91 12.22 6.76 4.35
CA LEU A 91 12.52 7.63 3.22
C LEU A 91 11.28 7.95 2.40
N THR A 92 10.37 6.98 2.23
CA THR A 92 9.10 7.19 1.53
C THR A 92 8.24 8.24 2.23
N LYS A 93 8.03 8.12 3.55
CA LYS A 93 7.30 9.12 4.35
C LYS A 93 7.97 10.50 4.32
N ILE A 94 9.30 10.55 4.39
CA ILE A 94 10.07 11.80 4.32
C ILE A 94 9.80 12.53 3.00
N THR A 95 9.67 11.82 1.87
CA THR A 95 9.35 12.50 0.59
C THR A 95 8.01 13.23 0.62
N PHE A 96 6.98 12.65 1.24
CA PHE A 96 5.68 13.31 1.42
C PHE A 96 5.75 14.45 2.45
N ALA A 97 6.53 14.28 3.52
CA ALA A 97 6.72 15.34 4.53
C ALA A 97 7.47 16.57 3.95
N ILE A 98 8.40 16.35 3.02
CA ILE A 98 9.05 17.44 2.28
C ILE A 98 8.02 18.17 1.41
N GLU A 99 7.14 17.45 0.70
CA GLU A 99 6.07 18.06 -0.09
C GLU A 99 5.11 18.90 0.76
N ALA A 100 4.69 18.36 1.91
CA ALA A 100 3.89 19.06 2.92
C ALA A 100 4.53 20.38 3.36
N SER A 101 5.86 20.40 3.54
CA SER A 101 6.60 21.60 3.96
C SER A 101 6.74 22.64 2.86
N LEU A 102 6.94 22.19 1.61
CA LEU A 102 7.16 23.08 0.47
C LEU A 102 5.86 23.66 -0.09
N PHE A 103 4.77 22.89 -0.08
CA PHE A 103 3.52 23.26 -0.75
C PHE A 103 2.34 23.48 0.21
N GLY A 104 2.53 23.21 1.50
CA GLY A 104 1.54 23.32 2.57
C GLY A 104 0.64 22.09 2.68
N ASN A 105 -0.11 21.99 3.78
CA ASN A 105 -0.92 20.81 4.14
C ASN A 105 -2.31 20.74 3.50
N ASN A 106 -2.59 21.50 2.44
CA ASN A 106 -3.90 21.44 1.80
C ASN A 106 -4.06 20.10 1.04
N PRO A 107 -5.04 19.25 1.37
CA PRO A 107 -5.16 17.90 0.82
C PRO A 107 -5.25 17.85 -0.71
N LYS A 108 -6.05 18.76 -1.30
CA LYS A 108 -6.26 18.82 -2.75
C LYS A 108 -5.00 19.30 -3.49
N ARG A 109 -4.24 20.20 -2.88
CA ARG A 109 -2.97 20.68 -3.44
C ARG A 109 -1.90 19.60 -3.35
N LEU A 110 -1.75 18.97 -2.19
CA LEU A 110 -0.78 17.90 -1.97
C LEU A 110 -1.04 16.72 -2.91
N LEU A 111 -2.29 16.30 -3.08
CA LEU A 111 -2.65 15.25 -4.03
C LEU A 111 -2.07 15.50 -5.43
N LYS A 112 -2.30 16.68 -6.00
CA LYS A 112 -1.78 17.05 -7.33
C LYS A 112 -0.25 17.07 -7.37
N VAL A 113 0.38 17.62 -6.34
CA VAL A 113 1.84 17.67 -6.21
C VAL A 113 2.41 16.25 -6.12
N SER A 114 1.81 15.38 -5.31
CA SER A 114 2.29 14.03 -5.10
C SER A 114 2.19 13.17 -6.36
N HIS A 115 1.11 13.29 -7.15
CA HIS A 115 1.02 12.64 -8.46
C HIS A 115 2.06 13.19 -9.44
N PHE A 116 2.24 14.51 -9.48
CA PHE A 116 3.29 15.13 -10.30
C PHE A 116 4.68 14.61 -9.93
N MET A 117 4.98 14.56 -8.63
CA MET A 117 6.25 14.05 -8.11
C MET A 117 6.43 12.56 -8.41
N ASN A 118 5.38 11.74 -8.36
CA ASN A 118 5.46 10.34 -8.77
C ASN A 118 5.86 10.18 -10.24
N VAL A 119 5.18 10.88 -11.16
CA VAL A 119 5.51 10.83 -12.60
C VAL A 119 6.93 11.34 -12.85
N LEU A 120 7.35 12.41 -12.15
CA LEU A 120 8.70 12.94 -12.23
C LEU A 120 9.76 11.95 -11.71
N LEU A 121 9.55 11.37 -10.53
CA LEU A 121 10.43 10.36 -9.94
C LEU A 121 10.54 9.14 -10.84
N TYR A 122 9.44 8.72 -11.46
CA TYR A 122 9.45 7.65 -12.45
C TYR A 122 10.31 8.02 -13.65
N ALA A 123 10.12 9.20 -14.25
CA ALA A 123 10.93 9.69 -15.36
C ALA A 123 12.43 9.75 -15.01
N LEU A 124 12.79 10.26 -13.83
CA LEU A 124 14.17 10.29 -13.33
C LEU A 124 14.75 8.88 -13.17
N THR A 125 13.94 7.92 -12.71
CA THR A 125 14.33 6.51 -12.61
C THR A 125 14.64 5.93 -13.99
N ILE A 126 13.88 6.28 -15.03
CA ILE A 126 14.17 5.88 -16.42
C ILE A 126 15.48 6.48 -16.93
N LEU A 127 15.81 7.72 -16.56
CA LEU A 127 17.08 8.35 -16.94
C LEU A 127 18.28 7.67 -16.26
N ILE A 128 18.14 7.27 -15.01
CA ILE A 128 19.16 6.49 -14.28
C ILE A 128 19.29 5.11 -14.92
N LEU A 129 18.17 4.44 -15.23
CA LEU A 129 18.16 3.17 -15.96
C LEU A 129 18.90 3.28 -17.29
N LEU A 130 18.60 4.29 -18.11
CA LEU A 130 19.31 4.54 -19.36
C LEU A 130 20.82 4.71 -19.14
N SER A 131 21.20 5.46 -18.10
CA SER A 131 22.60 5.70 -17.76
C SER A 131 23.34 4.42 -17.34
N VAL A 132 22.68 3.55 -16.58
CA VAL A 132 23.18 2.22 -16.22
C VAL A 132 23.31 1.34 -17.46
N LEU A 133 22.27 1.25 -18.28
CA LEU A 133 22.26 0.40 -19.48
C LEU A 133 23.31 0.85 -20.51
N LYS A 134 23.53 2.16 -20.69
CA LYS A 134 24.65 2.67 -21.51
C LYS A 134 26.01 2.20 -21.00
N LYS A 135 26.19 2.07 -19.69
CA LYS A 135 27.43 1.57 -19.08
C LYS A 135 27.57 0.05 -19.15
N LEU A 136 26.47 -0.71 -19.01
CA LEU A 136 26.49 -2.17 -19.16
C LEU A 136 26.72 -2.57 -20.62
N PHE A 137 26.08 -1.88 -21.56
CA PHE A 137 26.09 -2.20 -22.98
C PHE A 137 26.98 -1.26 -23.79
N LYS A 138 28.13 -0.83 -23.27
CA LYS A 138 29.09 0.06 -23.99
C LYS A 138 29.50 -0.45 -25.37
N ALA A 139 29.57 -1.78 -25.53
CA ALA A 139 29.91 -2.40 -26.79
C ALA A 139 28.77 -2.35 -27.83
N TRP A 140 27.55 -2.00 -27.42
CA TRP A 140 26.37 -1.92 -28.29
C TRP A 140 26.11 -0.49 -28.73
N HIS A 141 25.42 -0.33 -29.86
CA HIS A 141 24.98 0.99 -30.29
C HIS A 141 24.09 1.65 -29.20
N PRO A 142 24.24 2.95 -28.87
CA PRO A 142 23.50 3.61 -27.79
C PRO A 142 21.97 3.59 -27.92
N ALA A 143 21.46 3.30 -29.11
CA ALA A 143 20.05 3.06 -29.36
C ALA A 143 19.48 1.83 -28.65
N PHE A 144 20.31 0.81 -28.40
CA PHE A 144 19.87 -0.41 -27.72
C PHE A 144 19.49 -0.15 -26.25
N PRO A 145 20.34 0.49 -25.42
CA PRO A 145 19.94 1.01 -24.11
C PRO A 145 18.69 1.90 -24.14
N LEU A 146 18.59 2.79 -25.15
CA LEU A 146 17.43 3.68 -25.30
C LEU A 146 16.14 2.88 -25.55
N MET A 147 16.16 1.90 -26.45
CA MET A 147 15.01 1.04 -26.73
C MET A 147 14.56 0.31 -25.47
N ILE A 148 15.48 -0.26 -24.68
CA ILE A 148 15.14 -0.95 -23.42
C ILE A 148 14.46 0.03 -22.46
N SER A 149 15.02 1.23 -22.27
CA SER A 149 14.45 2.26 -21.39
C SER A 149 13.08 2.73 -21.85
N LEU A 150 12.85 2.88 -23.16
CA LEU A 150 11.57 3.31 -23.71
C LEU A 150 10.49 2.21 -23.64
N LEU A 151 10.87 0.95 -23.87
CA LEU A 151 9.98 -0.20 -23.67
C LEU A 151 9.56 -0.32 -22.20
N PHE A 152 10.51 -0.15 -21.28
CA PHE A 152 10.22 -0.14 -19.85
C PHE A 152 9.33 1.05 -19.46
N LEU A 153 9.60 2.26 -19.96
CA LEU A 153 8.77 3.45 -19.72
C LEU A 153 7.31 3.24 -20.14
N ALA A 154 7.09 2.60 -21.30
CA ALA A 154 5.76 2.40 -21.85
C ALA A 154 4.97 1.24 -21.19
N HIS A 155 5.66 0.31 -20.51
CA HIS A 155 5.11 -0.99 -20.12
C HIS A 155 3.87 -0.87 -19.19
N PRO A 156 2.72 -1.51 -19.52
CA PRO A 156 1.47 -1.34 -18.76
C PRO A 156 1.50 -1.77 -17.29
N LEU A 157 2.28 -2.80 -16.96
CA LEU A 157 2.49 -3.27 -15.59
C LEU A 157 2.93 -2.19 -14.59
N HIS A 158 3.49 -1.08 -15.07
CA HIS A 158 3.97 -0.01 -14.20
C HIS A 158 2.86 0.94 -13.76
N THR A 159 1.63 0.78 -14.29
CA THR A 159 0.49 1.61 -13.92
C THR A 159 0.25 1.64 -12.41
N GLU A 160 0.21 0.48 -11.74
CA GLU A 160 0.03 0.42 -10.28
C GLU A 160 1.13 1.20 -9.55
N VAL A 161 2.37 1.12 -10.03
CA VAL A 161 3.54 1.74 -9.38
C VAL A 161 3.54 3.26 -9.53
N VAL A 162 3.07 3.77 -10.67
CA VAL A 162 3.08 5.21 -10.96
C VAL A 162 1.80 5.90 -10.49
N ALA A 163 0.64 5.26 -10.68
CA ALA A 163 -0.67 5.83 -10.36
C ALA A 163 -0.97 5.82 -8.85
N SER A 164 -0.58 4.76 -8.11
CA SER A 164 -0.71 4.73 -6.65
C SER A 164 0.41 5.54 -5.99
N LEU A 165 0.02 6.49 -5.13
CA LEU A 165 0.99 7.29 -4.36
C LEU A 165 1.77 6.43 -3.36
N LYS A 166 1.10 5.46 -2.71
CA LYS A 166 1.73 4.52 -1.79
C LYS A 166 2.86 3.72 -2.43
N ASN A 167 2.75 3.41 -3.73
CA ASN A 167 3.78 2.67 -4.47
C ASN A 167 5.03 3.49 -4.85
N ARG A 168 5.10 4.77 -4.47
CA ARG A 168 6.33 5.58 -4.58
C ARG A 168 7.56 4.89 -3.97
N GLU A 169 7.35 4.06 -2.95
CA GLU A 169 8.40 3.26 -2.32
C GLU A 169 9.13 2.32 -3.32
N GLU A 170 8.42 1.76 -4.30
CA GLU A 170 9.02 0.89 -5.32
C GLU A 170 9.83 1.70 -6.33
N ILE A 171 9.36 2.91 -6.70
CA ILE A 171 10.11 3.84 -7.58
C ILE A 171 11.43 4.23 -6.91
N LEU A 172 11.38 4.66 -5.65
CA LEU A 172 12.57 5.07 -4.89
C LEU A 172 13.52 3.90 -4.64
N SER A 173 13.00 2.70 -4.40
CA SER A 173 13.81 1.49 -4.21
C SER A 173 14.56 1.10 -5.49
N LEU A 174 13.87 1.09 -6.64
CA LEU A 174 14.52 0.85 -7.94
C LEU A 174 15.53 1.95 -8.27
N MET A 175 15.20 3.21 -8.01
CA MET A 175 16.11 4.35 -8.19
C MET A 175 17.39 4.18 -7.36
N GLY A 176 17.28 3.77 -6.10
CA GLY A 176 18.42 3.45 -5.23
C GLY A 176 19.26 2.28 -5.75
N GLY A 177 18.61 1.18 -6.18
CA GLY A 177 19.28 0.00 -6.72
C GLY A 177 20.05 0.29 -8.02
N LEU A 178 19.43 1.02 -8.95
CA LEU A 178 20.08 1.44 -10.19
C LEU A 178 21.18 2.48 -9.93
N GLY A 179 20.97 3.42 -9.00
CA GLY A 179 21.98 4.40 -8.59
C GLY A 179 23.22 3.74 -8.01
N ALA A 180 23.04 2.74 -7.15
CA ALA A 180 24.14 1.96 -6.60
C ALA A 180 24.90 1.20 -7.68
N LEU A 181 24.19 0.53 -8.59
CA LEU A 181 24.81 -0.15 -9.74
C LEU A 181 25.57 0.82 -10.65
N TYR A 182 25.02 2.01 -10.92
CA TYR A 182 25.69 3.06 -11.69
C TYR A 182 27.04 3.43 -11.06
N PHE A 183 27.06 3.70 -9.76
CA PHE A 183 28.27 4.05 -9.04
C PHE A 183 29.26 2.88 -8.93
N LEU A 184 28.79 1.64 -8.81
CA LEU A 184 29.65 0.47 -8.89
C LEU A 184 30.34 0.34 -10.26
N LEU A 185 29.60 0.58 -11.36
CA LEU A 185 30.19 0.61 -12.69
C LEU A 185 31.24 1.73 -12.80
N ARG A 186 30.97 2.92 -12.25
CA ARG A 186 31.97 4.02 -12.15
C ARG A 186 33.19 3.63 -11.31
N TYR A 187 32.99 2.93 -10.21
CA TYR A 187 34.08 2.41 -9.38
C TYR A 187 34.98 1.45 -10.18
N THR A 188 34.41 0.56 -11.00
CA THR A 188 35.22 -0.33 -11.85
C THR A 188 35.97 0.40 -12.97
N GLU A 189 35.41 1.48 -13.51
CA GLU A 189 36.05 2.29 -14.56
C GLU A 189 37.21 3.15 -14.03
N THR A 190 37.03 3.75 -12.85
CA THR A 190 37.92 4.79 -12.33
C THR A 190 38.79 4.32 -11.16
N ASN A 191 38.41 3.21 -10.53
CA ASN A 191 39.03 2.68 -9.32
C ASN A 191 39.05 3.65 -8.11
N HIS A 192 38.24 4.72 -8.13
CA HIS A 192 38.14 5.68 -7.04
C HIS A 192 37.11 5.25 -5.98
N TRP A 193 37.55 5.13 -4.73
CA TRP A 193 36.74 4.66 -3.59
C TRP A 193 35.47 5.50 -3.31
N LYS A 194 35.45 6.79 -3.67
CA LYS A 194 34.26 7.66 -3.49
C LYS A 194 33.02 7.08 -4.16
N TYR A 195 33.17 6.42 -5.32
CA TYR A 195 32.06 5.78 -6.01
C TYR A 195 31.54 4.54 -5.27
N LEU A 196 32.41 3.83 -4.54
CA LEU A 196 31.96 2.74 -3.66
C LEU A 196 31.10 3.31 -2.51
N VAL A 197 31.51 4.43 -1.90
CA VAL A 197 30.69 5.11 -0.87
C VAL A 197 29.36 5.57 -1.42
N PHE A 198 29.32 6.25 -2.57
CA PHE A 198 28.06 6.65 -3.19
C PHE A 198 27.17 5.46 -3.55
N SER A 199 27.75 4.32 -3.93
CA SER A 199 26.96 3.10 -4.17
C SER A 199 26.30 2.55 -2.90
N VAL A 200 27.00 2.61 -1.76
CA VAL A 200 26.44 2.18 -0.47
C VAL A 200 25.35 3.15 -0.01
N LEU A 201 25.58 4.46 -0.11
CA LEU A 201 24.59 5.47 0.29
C LEU A 201 23.29 5.37 -0.52
N THR A 202 23.40 5.19 -1.84
CA THR A 202 22.22 5.04 -2.72
C THR A 202 21.48 3.73 -2.47
N PHE A 203 22.17 2.64 -2.16
CA PHE A 203 21.53 1.39 -1.76
C PHE A 203 20.80 1.52 -0.42
N ILE A 204 21.42 2.14 0.58
CA ILE A 204 20.76 2.39 1.88
C ILE A 204 19.51 3.24 1.67
N ALA A 205 19.60 4.31 0.87
CA ALA A 205 18.43 5.12 0.54
C ALA A 205 17.30 4.29 -0.08
N GLY A 206 17.59 3.47 -1.10
CA GLY A 206 16.58 2.60 -1.71
C GLY A 206 16.01 1.54 -0.75
N TYR A 207 16.83 0.99 0.15
CA TYR A 207 16.39 0.05 1.18
C TYR A 207 15.47 0.70 2.22
N LEU A 208 15.77 1.94 2.62
CA LEU A 208 14.93 2.75 3.50
C LEU A 208 13.60 3.19 2.85
N SER A 209 13.43 2.97 1.55
CA SER A 209 12.13 3.06 0.88
C SER A 209 11.44 1.71 0.82
N LYS A 210 12.12 0.65 0.38
CA LYS A 210 11.55 -0.70 0.27
C LYS A 210 12.63 -1.78 0.22
N SER A 211 12.33 -2.95 0.80
CA SER A 211 13.19 -4.14 0.77
C SER A 211 13.27 -4.83 -0.60
N SER A 212 12.53 -4.39 -1.63
CA SER A 212 12.60 -4.97 -2.97
C SER A 212 14.01 -4.85 -3.61
N ILE A 213 14.77 -3.85 -3.16
CA ILE A 213 16.19 -3.66 -3.51
C ILE A 213 17.10 -4.84 -3.12
N LEU A 214 16.69 -5.73 -2.21
CA LEU A 214 17.52 -6.86 -1.77
C LEU A 214 17.94 -7.79 -2.92
N THR A 215 17.11 -7.88 -3.95
CA THR A 215 17.44 -8.61 -5.19
C THR A 215 18.70 -8.07 -5.86
N PHE A 216 19.00 -6.77 -5.71
CA PHE A 216 20.19 -6.15 -6.28
C PHE A 216 21.50 -6.64 -5.66
N LEU A 217 21.49 -7.25 -4.48
CA LEU A 217 22.68 -7.86 -3.88
C LEU A 217 23.28 -8.96 -4.76
N ILE A 218 22.45 -9.63 -5.56
CA ILE A 218 22.87 -10.61 -6.56
C ILE A 218 23.09 -9.92 -7.92
N ILE A 219 22.26 -8.93 -8.28
CA ILE A 219 22.42 -8.20 -9.55
C ILE A 219 23.73 -7.43 -9.60
N TYR A 220 24.24 -6.85 -8.52
CA TYR A 220 25.51 -6.13 -8.52
C TYR A 220 26.69 -7.02 -8.96
N PRO A 221 27.02 -8.12 -8.26
CA PRO A 221 28.12 -8.96 -8.69
C PRO A 221 27.86 -9.59 -10.06
N LEU A 222 26.61 -9.94 -10.38
CA LEU A 222 26.24 -10.47 -11.70
C LEU A 222 26.56 -9.44 -12.81
N SER A 223 26.12 -8.20 -12.66
CA SER A 223 26.31 -7.14 -13.65
C SER A 223 27.78 -6.81 -13.84
N LEU A 224 28.53 -6.71 -12.73
CA LEU A 224 29.95 -6.44 -12.76
C LEU A 224 30.73 -7.58 -13.43
N TYR A 225 30.37 -8.83 -13.14
CA TYR A 225 31.00 -10.00 -13.75
C TYR A 225 30.75 -10.09 -15.27
N PHE A 226 29.52 -9.82 -15.73
CA PHE A 226 29.18 -9.95 -17.15
C PHE A 226 29.78 -8.85 -18.03
N PHE A 227 29.84 -7.62 -17.53
CA PHE A 227 30.07 -6.42 -18.34
C PHE A 227 31.30 -5.59 -17.95
N THR A 228 32.09 -6.03 -16.96
CA THR A 228 33.32 -5.34 -16.55
C THR A 228 34.48 -6.33 -16.38
N ASP A 229 35.71 -5.83 -16.49
CA ASP A 229 36.94 -6.61 -16.28
C ASP A 229 37.39 -6.62 -14.80
N ILE A 230 36.43 -6.57 -13.87
CA ILE A 230 36.73 -6.56 -12.43
C ILE A 230 37.40 -7.87 -12.00
N LYS A 231 38.48 -7.77 -11.21
CA LYS A 231 39.16 -8.95 -10.64
C LYS A 231 38.26 -9.63 -9.60
N HIS A 232 38.26 -10.97 -9.57
CA HIS A 232 37.47 -11.78 -8.63
C HIS A 232 37.59 -11.34 -7.16
N ARG A 233 38.81 -11.04 -6.69
CA ARG A 233 39.02 -10.55 -5.31
C ARG A 233 38.27 -9.24 -5.02
N LYS A 234 38.25 -8.29 -5.97
CA LYS A 234 37.52 -7.03 -5.81
C LYS A 234 36.00 -7.26 -5.85
N LEU A 235 35.53 -8.16 -6.71
CA LEU A 235 34.12 -8.55 -6.78
C LEU A 235 33.62 -9.13 -5.46
N LEU A 236 34.42 -10.02 -4.84
CA LEU A 236 34.11 -10.58 -3.51
C LEU A 236 34.07 -9.51 -2.42
N ILE A 237 35.01 -8.57 -2.42
CA ILE A 237 35.03 -7.46 -1.45
C ILE A 237 33.77 -6.60 -1.60
N VAL A 238 33.42 -6.19 -2.83
CA VAL A 238 32.19 -5.41 -3.07
C VAL A 238 30.97 -6.18 -2.57
N THR A 239 30.86 -7.46 -2.90
CA THR A 239 29.75 -8.32 -2.45
C THR A 239 29.69 -8.38 -0.93
N ALA A 240 30.81 -8.60 -0.26
CA ALA A 240 30.90 -8.65 1.20
C ALA A 240 30.48 -7.32 1.86
N ILE A 241 30.88 -6.17 1.31
CA ILE A 241 30.46 -4.85 1.81
C ILE A 241 28.94 -4.72 1.79
N PHE A 242 28.29 -5.07 0.68
CA PHE A 242 26.83 -4.97 0.57
C PHE A 242 26.11 -5.97 1.49
N LEU A 243 26.68 -7.15 1.74
CA LEU A 243 26.14 -8.10 2.73
C LEU A 243 26.26 -7.55 4.16
N VAL A 244 27.37 -6.89 4.51
CA VAL A 244 27.53 -6.24 5.82
C VAL A 244 26.54 -5.08 5.97
N VAL A 245 26.37 -4.26 4.93
CA VAL A 245 25.39 -3.15 4.90
C VAL A 245 23.97 -3.70 5.06
N LEU A 246 23.64 -4.82 4.42
CA LEU A 246 22.36 -5.50 4.61
C LEU A 246 22.15 -5.89 6.08
N LEU A 247 23.09 -6.62 6.67
CA LEU A 247 22.98 -7.07 8.06
C LEU A 247 22.81 -5.87 9.00
N ALA A 248 23.62 -4.82 8.81
CA ALA A 248 23.49 -3.57 9.57
C ALA A 248 22.10 -2.94 9.40
N SER A 249 21.56 -2.89 8.18
CA SER A 249 20.24 -2.32 7.88
C SER A 249 19.07 -3.11 8.48
N GLN A 250 19.26 -4.39 8.82
CA GLN A 250 18.25 -5.22 9.47
C GLN A 250 18.37 -5.21 11.00
N ILE A 251 19.60 -5.11 11.53
CA ILE A 251 19.87 -5.19 12.96
C ILE A 251 19.74 -3.81 13.60
N LEU A 252 20.36 -2.78 13.03
CA LEU A 252 20.43 -1.45 13.67
C LEU A 252 19.05 -0.88 13.99
N PRO A 253 18.05 -0.87 13.08
CA PRO A 253 16.75 -0.28 13.39
C PRO A 253 16.04 -0.94 14.57
N ARG A 254 16.32 -2.22 14.86
CA ARG A 254 15.73 -2.93 16.01
C ARG A 254 16.21 -2.41 17.36
N LEU A 255 17.28 -1.62 17.39
CA LEU A 255 17.82 -1.03 18.63
C LEU A 255 16.95 0.12 19.15
N TRP A 256 16.15 0.76 18.29
CA TRP A 256 15.32 1.92 18.65
C TRP A 256 13.88 1.85 18.17
N LEU A 257 13.55 1.00 17.19
CA LEU A 257 12.17 0.86 16.73
C LEU A 257 11.34 0.02 17.70
N PRO A 258 10.04 0.34 17.83
CA PRO A 258 9.08 -0.50 18.56
C PRO A 258 9.01 -1.91 17.99
N ASP A 259 8.52 -2.86 18.79
CA ASP A 259 8.30 -4.23 18.34
C ASP A 259 7.41 -4.31 17.10
N GLN A 260 7.77 -5.25 16.23
CA GLN A 260 7.02 -5.51 15.00
C GLN A 260 5.86 -6.46 15.30
N ILE A 261 4.63 -5.96 15.15
CA ILE A 261 3.40 -6.72 15.30
C ILE A 261 2.64 -6.65 13.98
N ARG A 262 2.60 -7.79 13.26
CA ARG A 262 1.86 -7.92 12.01
C ARG A 262 1.19 -9.30 11.93
N PRO A 263 -0.13 -9.41 12.07
CA PRO A 263 -0.83 -10.66 11.83
C PRO A 263 -0.76 -11.00 10.34
N THR A 264 -0.55 -12.28 10.05
CA THR A 264 -0.68 -12.84 8.71
C THR A 264 -2.04 -13.50 8.60
N GLU A 265 -2.80 -13.18 7.56
CA GLU A 265 -4.13 -13.76 7.36
C GLU A 265 -4.17 -14.65 6.11
N LEU A 266 -4.91 -15.77 6.21
CA LEU A 266 -5.20 -16.67 5.08
C LEU A 266 -5.70 -15.89 3.85
N VAL A 267 -6.55 -14.89 4.06
CA VAL A 267 -7.17 -14.10 2.99
C VAL A 267 -6.18 -13.24 2.20
N GLU A 268 -5.03 -12.89 2.80
CA GLU A 268 -3.94 -12.18 2.12
C GLU A 268 -3.07 -13.13 1.30
N ASN A 269 -2.71 -14.26 1.90
CA ASN A 269 -1.97 -15.32 1.24
C ASN A 269 -2.28 -16.66 1.90
N PRO A 270 -2.88 -17.63 1.18
CA PRO A 270 -3.19 -18.93 1.77
C PRO A 270 -1.98 -19.65 2.33
N LEU A 271 -0.79 -19.42 1.74
CA LEU A 271 0.46 -20.07 2.13
C LEU A 271 1.00 -19.65 3.50
N PHE A 272 0.33 -18.73 4.21
CA PHE A 272 0.62 -18.45 5.61
C PHE A 272 0.10 -19.54 6.56
N MET A 273 -0.89 -20.33 6.13
CA MET A 273 -1.33 -21.48 6.90
C MET A 273 -0.35 -22.65 6.74
N ASP A 274 -0.32 -23.57 7.70
CA ASP A 274 0.56 -24.74 7.65
C ASP A 274 0.24 -25.63 6.44
N HIS A 275 1.06 -25.50 5.41
CA HIS A 275 0.99 -26.28 4.18
C HIS A 275 2.29 -27.05 3.96
N SER A 276 2.19 -28.22 3.32
CA SER A 276 3.39 -28.98 2.97
C SER A 276 4.26 -28.21 1.96
N LEU A 277 5.57 -28.47 1.98
CA LEU A 277 6.52 -27.87 1.02
C LEU A 277 6.08 -28.07 -0.44
N SER A 278 5.44 -29.20 -0.74
CA SER A 278 4.87 -29.49 -2.06
C SER A 278 3.79 -28.46 -2.48
N HIS A 279 2.85 -28.12 -1.59
CA HIS A 279 1.81 -27.12 -1.88
C HIS A 279 2.39 -25.72 -2.04
N ARG A 280 3.42 -25.43 -1.26
CA ARG A 280 4.12 -24.16 -1.34
C ARG A 280 4.87 -23.99 -2.65
N ILE A 281 5.62 -25.01 -3.08
CA ILE A 281 6.31 -25.01 -4.38
C ILE A 281 5.29 -24.99 -5.51
N GLY A 282 4.27 -25.85 -5.48
CA GLY A 282 3.26 -25.93 -6.53
C GLY A 282 2.51 -24.60 -6.74
N THR A 283 2.00 -24.02 -5.66
CA THR A 283 1.31 -22.71 -5.69
C THR A 283 2.25 -21.59 -6.12
N GLY A 284 3.48 -21.55 -5.59
CA GLY A 284 4.49 -20.57 -5.99
C GLY A 284 4.82 -20.66 -7.48
N MET A 285 4.90 -21.87 -8.04
CA MET A 285 5.12 -22.06 -9.47
C MET A 285 3.92 -21.59 -10.32
N VAL A 286 2.68 -21.80 -9.87
CA VAL A 286 1.49 -21.25 -10.54
C VAL A 286 1.54 -19.72 -10.56
N VAL A 287 1.89 -19.09 -9.44
CA VAL A 287 2.05 -17.63 -9.34
C VAL A 287 3.18 -17.12 -10.27
N LEU A 288 4.32 -17.81 -10.32
CA LEU A 288 5.41 -17.46 -11.23
C LEU A 288 5.01 -17.57 -12.71
N LEU A 289 4.20 -18.57 -13.07
CA LEU A 289 3.66 -18.67 -14.43
C LEU A 289 2.72 -17.52 -14.75
N HIS A 290 1.84 -17.18 -13.80
CA HIS A 290 0.95 -16.03 -13.94
C HIS A 290 1.74 -14.75 -14.21
N TYR A 291 2.82 -14.48 -13.47
CA TYR A 291 3.69 -13.33 -13.73
C TYR A 291 4.31 -13.34 -15.13
N LEU A 292 4.80 -14.50 -15.59
CA LEU A 292 5.37 -14.62 -16.93
C LEU A 292 4.32 -14.36 -18.01
N VAL A 293 3.12 -14.92 -17.86
CA VAL A 293 1.99 -14.72 -18.79
C VAL A 293 1.52 -13.27 -18.79
N GLN A 294 1.39 -12.65 -17.62
CA GLN A 294 0.99 -11.24 -17.49
C GLN A 294 1.96 -10.31 -18.22
N MET A 295 3.26 -10.58 -18.11
CA MET A 295 4.31 -9.77 -18.73
C MET A 295 4.41 -9.96 -20.25
N ILE A 296 4.11 -11.15 -20.78
CA ILE A 296 4.30 -11.48 -22.20
C ILE A 296 2.99 -11.37 -23.01
N LEU A 297 1.90 -11.94 -22.50
CA LEU A 297 0.69 -12.24 -23.28
C LEU A 297 -0.50 -11.35 -22.95
N ASN A 298 -0.63 -10.91 -21.68
CA ASN A 298 -1.82 -10.21 -21.24
C ASN A 298 -1.52 -9.04 -20.30
N PRO A 299 -0.85 -7.98 -20.78
CA PRO A 299 -0.54 -6.82 -19.95
C PRO A 299 -1.77 -5.95 -19.64
N ALA A 300 -2.96 -6.29 -20.16
CA ALA A 300 -4.20 -5.51 -19.96
C ALA A 300 -5.10 -6.06 -18.84
N ASP A 301 -4.98 -7.35 -18.50
CA ASP A 301 -5.85 -7.99 -17.50
C ASP A 301 -5.30 -7.86 -16.08
N MET A 302 -5.04 -6.62 -15.67
CA MET A 302 -4.55 -6.28 -14.34
C MET A 302 -5.72 -6.15 -13.35
N ALA A 303 -5.41 -6.27 -12.06
CA ALA A 303 -6.36 -6.14 -10.96
C ALA A 303 -5.69 -5.53 -9.73
N PHE A 304 -6.42 -4.71 -8.97
CA PHE A 304 -5.84 -4.02 -7.80
C PHE A 304 -5.44 -4.95 -6.65
N TYR A 305 -5.94 -6.20 -6.62
CA TYR A 305 -5.67 -7.14 -5.55
C TYR A 305 -5.83 -8.61 -5.95
N TYR A 306 -4.82 -9.43 -5.70
CA TYR A 306 -4.89 -10.89 -5.84
C TYR A 306 -4.85 -11.54 -4.46
N GLY A 307 -6.03 -11.89 -3.95
CA GLY A 307 -6.22 -12.49 -2.63
C GLY A 307 -6.41 -14.00 -2.66
N PHE A 308 -6.77 -14.55 -1.49
CA PHE A 308 -7.20 -15.93 -1.36
C PHE A 308 -8.28 -16.31 -2.39
N ASP A 309 -8.13 -17.52 -2.94
CA ASP A 309 -8.94 -18.12 -4.01
C ASP A 309 -8.82 -17.48 -5.41
N MET A 310 -7.91 -16.52 -5.60
CA MET A 310 -7.46 -16.09 -6.94
C MET A 310 -6.43 -17.05 -7.55
N PHE A 311 -5.64 -17.71 -6.70
CA PHE A 311 -4.76 -18.80 -7.09
C PHE A 311 -5.14 -20.05 -6.31
N PRO A 312 -5.31 -21.19 -6.99
CA PRO A 312 -5.61 -22.44 -6.30
C PRO A 312 -4.38 -22.86 -5.48
N VAL A 313 -4.59 -23.31 -4.24
CA VAL A 313 -3.54 -23.93 -3.43
C VAL A 313 -3.31 -25.33 -3.98
N VAL A 314 -2.17 -25.55 -4.64
CA VAL A 314 -1.89 -26.79 -5.37
C VAL A 314 -0.52 -27.35 -5.05
N GLY A 315 -0.41 -28.68 -5.03
CA GLY A 315 0.85 -29.41 -4.94
C GLY A 315 1.69 -29.33 -6.22
N ILE A 316 2.95 -29.76 -6.12
CA ILE A 316 3.88 -29.78 -7.26
C ILE A 316 3.46 -30.69 -8.41
N THR A 317 2.54 -31.63 -8.17
CA THR A 317 2.00 -32.56 -9.18
C THR A 317 0.95 -31.91 -10.09
N ASN A 318 0.50 -30.69 -9.77
CA ASN A 318 -0.45 -29.97 -10.61
C ASN A 318 0.16 -29.63 -11.97
N VAL A 319 -0.60 -29.85 -13.05
CA VAL A 319 -0.12 -29.66 -14.43
C VAL A 319 0.40 -28.24 -14.66
N THR A 320 -0.29 -27.21 -14.17
CA THR A 320 0.11 -25.80 -14.29
C THR A 320 1.42 -25.53 -13.54
N ALA A 321 1.59 -26.11 -12.35
CA ALA A 321 2.82 -26.01 -11.60
C ALA A 321 4.00 -26.70 -12.31
N ILE A 322 3.78 -27.89 -12.89
CA ILE A 322 4.80 -28.62 -13.66
C ILE A 322 5.20 -27.83 -14.91
N MET A 323 4.22 -27.31 -15.68
CA MET A 323 4.50 -26.48 -16.85
C MET A 323 5.35 -25.26 -16.49
N SER A 324 4.97 -24.56 -15.42
CA SER A 324 5.75 -23.43 -14.90
C SER A 324 7.17 -23.83 -14.53
N LEU A 325 7.33 -24.94 -13.79
CA LEU A 325 8.62 -25.45 -13.37
C LEU A 325 9.51 -25.75 -14.59
N LEU A 326 8.98 -26.44 -15.60
CA LEU A 326 9.69 -26.77 -16.83
C LEU A 326 10.11 -25.50 -17.61
N ILE A 327 9.23 -24.49 -17.68
CA ILE A 327 9.55 -23.21 -18.33
C ILE A 327 10.68 -22.49 -17.57
N HIS A 328 10.59 -22.38 -16.24
CA HIS A 328 11.59 -21.68 -15.43
C HIS A 328 12.94 -22.41 -15.41
N ILE A 329 12.94 -23.75 -15.35
CA ILE A 329 14.16 -24.56 -15.52
C ILE A 329 14.72 -24.37 -16.93
N GLY A 330 13.88 -24.41 -17.97
CA GLY A 330 14.29 -24.18 -19.35
C GLY A 330 14.95 -22.82 -19.54
N LEU A 331 14.37 -21.75 -18.98
CA LEU A 331 14.95 -20.41 -18.96
C LEU A 331 16.33 -20.42 -18.28
N PHE A 332 16.44 -21.02 -17.09
CA PHE A 332 17.72 -21.13 -16.39
C PHE A 332 18.77 -21.90 -17.20
N CYS A 333 18.41 -23.05 -17.77
CA CYS A 333 19.28 -23.84 -18.64
C CYS A 333 19.74 -23.04 -19.86
N VAL A 334 18.85 -22.27 -20.50
CA VAL A 334 19.21 -21.38 -21.62
C VAL A 334 20.18 -20.31 -21.16
N ALA A 335 19.97 -19.72 -19.98
CA ALA A 335 20.85 -18.71 -19.44
C ALA A 335 22.28 -19.25 -19.18
N VAL A 336 22.39 -20.46 -18.61
CA VAL A 336 23.67 -21.14 -18.38
C VAL A 336 24.32 -21.55 -19.70
N TRP A 337 23.56 -22.16 -20.62
CA TRP A 337 24.10 -22.62 -21.91
C TRP A 337 24.60 -21.46 -22.78
N GLN A 338 23.94 -20.31 -22.74
CA GLN A 338 24.33 -19.13 -23.48
C GLN A 338 25.31 -18.21 -22.73
N TRP A 339 25.73 -18.55 -21.51
CA TRP A 339 26.52 -17.70 -20.61
C TRP A 339 27.75 -17.07 -21.28
N ASN A 340 28.50 -17.88 -22.04
CA ASN A 340 29.69 -17.43 -22.77
C ASN A 340 29.40 -16.94 -24.19
N LYS A 341 28.30 -17.39 -24.81
CA LYS A 341 27.98 -17.12 -26.22
C LYS A 341 27.19 -15.83 -26.41
N GLN A 342 26.14 -15.63 -25.60
CA GLN A 342 25.23 -14.50 -25.68
C GLN A 342 24.97 -13.91 -24.29
N LYS A 343 26.04 -13.30 -23.75
CA LYS A 343 26.07 -12.67 -22.42
C LYS A 343 24.83 -11.84 -22.08
N VAL A 344 24.28 -11.09 -23.04
CA VAL A 344 23.11 -10.22 -22.81
C VAL A 344 21.83 -11.02 -22.56
N ILE A 345 21.63 -12.15 -23.25
CA ILE A 345 20.44 -13.01 -23.05
C ILE A 345 20.52 -13.73 -21.72
N SER A 346 21.69 -14.30 -21.40
CA SER A 346 21.93 -14.91 -20.10
C SER A 346 21.68 -13.90 -18.98
N TYR A 347 22.20 -12.68 -19.11
CA TYR A 347 21.97 -11.62 -18.15
C TYR A 347 20.49 -11.24 -18.04
N ALA A 348 19.77 -11.08 -19.15
CA ALA A 348 18.35 -10.74 -19.15
C ALA A 348 17.49 -11.78 -18.39
N ILE A 349 17.74 -13.07 -18.65
CA ILE A 349 17.02 -14.17 -18.00
C ILE A 349 17.39 -14.25 -16.52
N LEU A 350 18.68 -14.17 -16.18
CA LEU A 350 19.12 -14.23 -14.78
C LEU A 350 18.64 -13.02 -13.99
N PHE A 351 18.61 -11.83 -14.60
CA PHE A 351 18.04 -10.63 -13.99
C PHE A 351 16.57 -10.87 -13.61
N TYR A 352 15.76 -11.39 -14.54
CA TYR A 352 14.37 -11.77 -14.26
C TYR A 352 14.28 -12.81 -13.14
N LEU A 353 14.98 -13.94 -13.24
CA LEU A 353 14.90 -15.04 -12.27
C LEU A 353 15.31 -14.61 -10.86
N VAL A 354 16.36 -13.80 -10.73
CA VAL A 354 16.87 -13.27 -9.45
C VAL A 354 15.89 -12.26 -8.84
N THR A 355 15.31 -11.39 -9.65
CA THR A 355 14.45 -10.32 -9.13
C THR A 355 13.04 -10.82 -8.82
N ILE A 356 12.52 -11.79 -9.57
CA ILE A 356 11.21 -12.40 -9.29
C ILE A 356 11.25 -13.40 -8.13
N SER A 357 12.42 -13.94 -7.77
CA SER A 357 12.53 -14.97 -6.73
C SER A 357 12.01 -14.49 -5.37
N MET A 358 12.13 -13.19 -5.07
CA MET A 358 11.61 -12.57 -3.85
C MET A 358 10.07 -12.67 -3.74
N TYR A 359 9.37 -12.75 -4.88
CA TYR A 359 7.91 -12.79 -4.98
C TYR A 359 7.40 -14.17 -5.41
N SER A 360 8.26 -15.19 -5.37
CA SER A 360 7.92 -16.57 -5.77
C SER A 360 6.99 -17.29 -4.79
N ASN A 361 6.87 -16.81 -3.54
CA ASN A 361 6.22 -17.49 -2.41
C ASN A 361 6.89 -18.81 -1.95
N ILE A 362 7.95 -19.27 -2.64
CA ILE A 362 8.61 -20.56 -2.36
C ILE A 362 9.47 -20.48 -1.10
N ILE A 363 10.27 -19.43 -0.94
CA ILE A 363 11.22 -19.29 0.20
C ILE A 363 10.58 -18.61 1.40
N VAL A 364 9.83 -17.52 1.18
CA VAL A 364 8.98 -16.85 2.17
C VAL A 364 7.67 -16.47 1.46
N PRO A 365 6.48 -16.77 2.00
CA PRO A 365 5.23 -16.30 1.40
C PRO A 365 5.15 -14.79 1.54
N VAL A 366 4.79 -14.10 0.46
CA VAL A 366 4.70 -12.64 0.46
C VAL A 366 3.31 -12.18 0.91
N VAL A 367 3.23 -10.94 1.38
CA VAL A 367 1.96 -10.30 1.70
C VAL A 367 1.22 -9.95 0.41
N GLY A 368 0.04 -10.53 0.23
CA GLY A 368 -0.64 -10.57 -1.05
C GLY A 368 0.04 -11.62 -1.94
N ILE A 369 -0.66 -12.72 -2.22
CA ILE A 369 -0.10 -13.85 -2.98
C ILE A 369 0.47 -13.43 -4.34
N ALA A 370 -0.13 -12.42 -4.98
CA ALA A 370 0.45 -11.72 -6.13
C ALA A 370 0.09 -10.22 -6.19
N ALA A 371 0.86 -9.45 -6.95
CA ALA A 371 0.59 -8.04 -7.30
C ALA A 371 1.41 -7.60 -8.52
N GLU A 372 0.90 -6.67 -9.33
CA GLU A 372 1.58 -6.15 -10.53
C GLU A 372 2.86 -5.40 -10.17
N ARG A 373 2.85 -4.62 -9.09
CA ARG A 373 4.05 -3.91 -8.58
C ARG A 373 5.24 -4.85 -8.33
N PHE A 374 5.01 -6.15 -8.10
CA PHE A 374 6.10 -7.12 -7.93
C PHE A 374 6.84 -7.42 -9.24
N LEU A 375 6.24 -7.13 -10.39
CA LEU A 375 6.87 -7.23 -11.71
C LEU A 375 7.67 -5.97 -12.11
N PHE A 376 7.67 -4.92 -11.29
CA PHE A 376 8.30 -3.64 -11.63
C PHE A 376 9.83 -3.74 -11.87
N ILE A 377 10.56 -4.43 -10.99
CA ILE A 377 12.00 -4.66 -11.18
C ILE A 377 12.24 -5.79 -12.20
N PRO A 378 11.55 -6.96 -12.11
CA PRO A 378 11.74 -8.06 -13.07
C PRO A 378 11.51 -7.69 -14.53
N SER A 379 10.62 -6.74 -14.83
CA SER A 379 10.32 -6.31 -16.19
C SER A 379 11.53 -5.67 -16.90
N ILE A 380 12.58 -5.24 -16.18
CA ILE A 380 13.86 -4.81 -16.80
C ILE A 380 14.49 -5.97 -17.58
N GLY A 381 14.56 -7.17 -16.98
CA GLY A 381 15.08 -8.37 -17.63
C GLY A 381 14.29 -8.71 -18.88
N PHE A 382 12.95 -8.62 -18.80
CA PHE A 382 12.07 -8.80 -19.94
C PHE A 382 12.26 -7.74 -21.03
N CYS A 383 12.37 -6.45 -20.69
CA CYS A 383 12.59 -5.39 -21.67
C CYS A 383 13.94 -5.56 -22.41
N ILE A 384 14.98 -6.06 -21.73
CA ILE A 384 16.26 -6.43 -22.37
C ILE A 384 16.03 -7.59 -23.36
N ALA A 385 15.32 -8.64 -22.95
CA ALA A 385 15.04 -9.78 -23.82
C ALA A 385 14.16 -9.39 -25.03
N LEU A 386 13.14 -8.55 -24.82
CA LEU A 386 12.25 -8.04 -25.85
C LEU A 386 13.01 -7.17 -26.87
N ALA A 387 13.86 -6.27 -26.40
CA ALA A 387 14.75 -5.47 -27.26
C ALA A 387 15.64 -6.36 -28.16
N LEU A 388 16.20 -7.44 -27.62
CA LEU A 388 16.97 -8.41 -28.40
C LEU A 388 16.09 -9.18 -29.40
N GLY A 389 14.86 -9.54 -29.00
CA GLY A 389 13.87 -10.16 -29.87
C GLY A 389 13.55 -9.29 -31.08
N ILE A 390 13.25 -8.00 -30.86
CA ILE A 390 13.01 -7.00 -31.91
C ILE A 390 14.20 -6.95 -32.87
N MET A 391 15.43 -6.83 -32.34
CA MET A 391 16.64 -6.78 -33.17
C MET A 391 16.86 -8.05 -34.01
N ARG A 392 16.54 -9.23 -33.45
CA ARG A 392 16.67 -10.50 -34.16
C ARG A 392 15.65 -10.63 -35.28
N ILE A 393 14.39 -10.28 -35.02
CA ILE A 393 13.30 -10.30 -36.00
C ILE A 393 13.60 -9.34 -37.15
N SER A 394 14.09 -8.14 -36.84
CA SER A 394 14.46 -7.14 -37.84
C SER A 394 15.82 -7.36 -38.49
N ARG A 395 16.55 -8.43 -38.13
CA ARG A 395 17.92 -8.75 -38.59
C ARG A 395 18.94 -7.62 -38.34
N THR A 396 18.69 -6.76 -37.35
CA THR A 396 19.55 -5.61 -37.05
C THR A 396 20.82 -6.04 -36.33
N ARG A 397 21.98 -5.73 -36.92
CA ARG A 397 23.28 -5.98 -36.29
C ARG A 397 23.53 -5.01 -35.14
N LYS A 398 24.25 -5.48 -34.12
CA LYS A 398 24.67 -4.74 -32.92
C LYS A 398 25.31 -3.36 -33.19
N GLU A 399 25.98 -3.22 -34.33
CA GLU A 399 26.72 -2.01 -34.75
C GLU A 399 25.92 -1.07 -35.68
N ASN A 400 24.78 -1.52 -36.23
CA ASN A 400 24.13 -0.88 -37.38
C ASN A 400 22.81 -0.15 -37.07
N TRP A 401 22.40 -0.04 -35.80
CA TRP A 401 21.17 0.68 -35.46
C TRP A 401 21.33 2.19 -35.76
N MET A 402 20.34 2.82 -36.42
CA MET A 402 20.32 4.24 -36.84
C MET A 402 21.32 4.66 -37.93
N ARG A 403 21.72 3.74 -38.82
CA ARG A 403 22.42 4.08 -40.07
C ARG A 403 21.50 4.33 -41.28
N PHE A 404 20.20 4.60 -41.07
CA PHE A 404 19.19 4.65 -42.15
C PHE A 404 19.25 3.43 -43.10
N LYS A 405 19.57 2.25 -42.55
CA LYS A 405 19.50 0.98 -43.27
C LYS A 405 18.12 0.34 -43.08
N PRO A 406 17.56 -0.40 -44.06
CA PRO A 406 16.22 -0.97 -44.01
C PRO A 406 15.95 -1.74 -42.70
N ASP A 407 16.88 -2.60 -42.29
CA ASP A 407 16.79 -3.41 -41.06
C ASP A 407 16.58 -2.55 -39.80
N SER A 408 17.27 -1.41 -39.70
CA SER A 408 17.12 -0.49 -38.56
C SER A 408 15.80 0.28 -38.56
N LEU A 409 15.19 0.48 -39.73
CA LEU A 409 13.86 1.07 -39.86
C LEU A 409 12.80 0.07 -39.39
N TYR A 410 12.83 -1.18 -39.86
CA TYR A 410 11.91 -2.23 -39.40
C TYR A 410 11.94 -2.41 -37.89
N ALA A 411 13.13 -2.43 -37.29
CA ALA A 411 13.30 -2.55 -35.85
C ALA A 411 12.69 -1.36 -35.08
N SER A 412 12.90 -0.14 -35.59
CA SER A 412 12.34 1.08 -35.00
C SER A 412 10.83 1.13 -35.16
N THR A 413 10.29 0.72 -36.31
CA THR A 413 8.84 0.64 -36.56
C THR A 413 8.18 -0.37 -35.63
N LEU A 414 8.76 -1.57 -35.49
CA LEU A 414 8.23 -2.60 -34.59
C LEU A 414 8.28 -2.14 -33.12
N MET A 415 9.37 -1.50 -32.70
CA MET A 415 9.48 -0.91 -31.37
C MET A 415 8.41 0.16 -31.13
N ILE A 416 8.21 1.08 -32.09
CA ILE A 416 7.20 2.14 -31.97
C ILE A 416 5.80 1.53 -31.91
N LEU A 417 5.49 0.51 -32.72
CA LEU A 417 4.19 -0.18 -32.68
C LEU A 417 3.91 -0.78 -31.30
N ILE A 418 4.89 -1.51 -30.74
CA ILE A 418 4.78 -2.07 -29.39
C ILE A 418 4.59 -0.96 -28.35
N MET A 419 5.37 0.12 -28.44
CA MET A 419 5.26 1.26 -27.53
C MET A 419 3.90 1.95 -27.61
N VAL A 420 3.31 2.09 -28.80
CA VAL A 420 1.98 2.69 -28.98
C VAL A 420 0.91 1.81 -28.34
N ILE A 421 0.97 0.49 -28.54
CA ILE A 421 0.07 -0.47 -27.89
C ILE A 421 0.20 -0.38 -26.37
N TYR A 422 1.43 -0.44 -25.87
CA TYR A 422 1.72 -0.34 -24.44
C TYR A 422 1.24 0.99 -23.85
N ALA A 423 1.54 2.11 -24.49
CA ALA A 423 1.07 3.42 -24.07
C ALA A 423 -0.46 3.51 -24.05
N GLY A 424 -1.15 2.95 -25.04
CA GLY A 424 -2.61 2.89 -25.09
C GLY A 424 -3.20 2.13 -23.90
N ILE A 425 -2.66 0.95 -23.58
CA ILE A 425 -3.08 0.16 -22.41
C ILE A 425 -2.78 0.91 -21.11
N THR A 426 -1.58 1.49 -20.99
CA THR A 426 -1.17 2.26 -19.80
C THR A 426 -2.07 3.46 -19.56
N ILE A 427 -2.34 4.28 -20.58
CA ILE A 427 -3.20 5.46 -20.47
C ILE A 427 -4.63 5.04 -20.09
N ASN A 428 -5.15 3.97 -20.71
CA ASN A 428 -6.46 3.42 -20.35
C ASN A 428 -6.48 2.93 -18.90
N ARG A 429 -5.47 2.16 -18.48
CA ARG A 429 -5.39 1.63 -17.12
C ARG A 429 -5.26 2.75 -16.08
N ASN A 430 -4.51 3.81 -16.36
CA ASN A 430 -4.38 4.96 -15.46
C ASN A 430 -5.73 5.61 -15.12
N ALA A 431 -6.71 5.54 -16.04
CA ALA A 431 -8.06 6.05 -15.82
C ALA A 431 -8.84 5.18 -14.81
N ASP A 432 -8.57 3.87 -14.74
CA ASP A 432 -9.17 3.00 -13.72
C ASP A 432 -8.72 3.41 -12.31
N TRP A 433 -7.50 3.95 -12.17
CA TRP A 433 -6.93 4.45 -10.91
C TRP A 433 -7.41 5.85 -10.53
N GLN A 434 -8.44 6.40 -11.19
CA GLN A 434 -8.96 7.74 -10.91
C GLN A 434 -9.46 7.86 -9.47
N ASP A 435 -10.23 6.89 -8.98
CA ASP A 435 -10.72 6.80 -7.61
C ASP A 435 -11.08 5.36 -7.26
N LEU A 436 -11.33 5.09 -5.97
CA LEU A 436 -11.70 3.76 -5.47
C LEU A 436 -12.94 3.17 -6.19
N PRO A 437 -14.07 3.88 -6.35
CA PRO A 437 -15.22 3.35 -7.08
C PRO A 437 -14.92 2.94 -8.51
N THR A 438 -14.15 3.75 -9.25
CA THR A 438 -13.77 3.46 -10.64
C THR A 438 -12.86 2.24 -10.71
N LEU A 439 -11.88 2.15 -9.81
CA LEU A 439 -10.95 1.01 -9.73
C LEU A 439 -11.69 -0.29 -9.40
N TYR A 440 -12.60 -0.26 -8.43
CA TYR A 440 -13.43 -1.42 -8.10
C TYR A 440 -14.31 -1.83 -9.27
N LYS A 441 -14.94 -0.88 -9.97
CA LYS A 441 -15.77 -1.18 -11.14
C LYS A 441 -14.99 -1.89 -12.25
N ALA A 442 -13.74 -1.51 -12.48
CA ALA A 442 -12.87 -2.12 -13.49
C ALA A 442 -12.45 -3.55 -13.12
N ASP A 443 -12.17 -3.80 -11.83
CA ASP A 443 -11.44 -5.00 -11.42
C ASP A 443 -12.31 -6.06 -10.73
N ILE A 444 -13.38 -5.67 -10.01
CA ILE A 444 -14.25 -6.61 -9.29
C ILE A 444 -14.85 -7.72 -10.17
N PRO A 445 -15.22 -7.49 -11.44
CA PRO A 445 -15.67 -8.57 -12.32
C PRO A 445 -14.67 -9.72 -12.48
N LYS A 446 -13.38 -9.46 -12.29
CA LYS A 446 -12.30 -10.44 -12.38
C LYS A 446 -11.98 -11.08 -11.02
N LEU A 447 -12.45 -10.47 -9.94
CA LEU A 447 -12.12 -10.80 -8.56
C LEU A 447 -13.30 -11.43 -7.81
N GLU A 448 -14.26 -12.06 -8.50
CA GLU A 448 -15.48 -12.59 -7.88
C GLU A 448 -15.22 -13.60 -6.75
N ARG A 449 -14.09 -14.32 -6.83
CA ARG A 449 -13.66 -15.31 -5.83
C ARG A 449 -12.73 -14.75 -4.77
N SER A 450 -12.20 -13.54 -4.95
CA SER A 450 -11.28 -12.93 -3.99
C SER A 450 -12.02 -12.48 -2.74
N VAL A 451 -11.79 -13.17 -1.62
CA VAL A 451 -12.43 -12.84 -0.33
C VAL A 451 -12.17 -11.38 0.05
N LYS A 452 -10.90 -10.97 0.06
CA LYS A 452 -10.50 -9.62 0.49
C LYS A 452 -11.05 -8.53 -0.43
N ALA A 453 -10.95 -8.71 -1.76
CA ALA A 453 -11.43 -7.69 -2.71
C ALA A 453 -12.94 -7.46 -2.59
N ASN A 454 -13.74 -8.53 -2.50
CA ASN A 454 -15.19 -8.39 -2.31
C ASN A 454 -15.52 -7.72 -0.97
N THR A 455 -14.82 -8.07 0.11
CA THR A 455 -15.05 -7.41 1.41
C THR A 455 -14.60 -5.96 1.46
N GLN A 456 -13.49 -5.60 0.80
CA GLN A 456 -13.03 -4.23 0.71
C GLN A 456 -14.01 -3.38 -0.10
N TYR A 457 -14.50 -3.89 -1.22
CA TYR A 457 -15.46 -3.16 -2.03
C TYR A 457 -16.78 -2.91 -1.26
N ALA A 458 -17.38 -3.96 -0.69
CA ALA A 458 -18.60 -3.83 0.10
C ALA A 458 -18.38 -2.97 1.36
N GLY A 459 -17.25 -3.15 2.04
CA GLY A 459 -16.87 -2.40 3.24
C GLY A 459 -16.63 -0.93 2.96
N ASN A 460 -16.09 -0.57 1.79
CA ASN A 460 -15.92 0.82 1.38
C ASN A 460 -17.27 1.51 1.17
N ILE A 461 -18.23 0.85 0.49
CA ILE A 461 -19.60 1.36 0.35
C ILE A 461 -20.24 1.56 1.73
N LEU A 462 -20.11 0.57 2.61
CA LEU A 462 -20.63 0.62 3.98
C LEU A 462 -20.02 1.77 4.79
N TYR A 463 -18.70 1.95 4.68
CA TYR A 463 -17.97 3.03 5.33
C TYR A 463 -18.44 4.40 4.84
N THR A 464 -18.62 4.58 3.52
CA THR A 464 -19.12 5.84 2.96
C THR A 464 -20.54 6.16 3.41
N ILE A 465 -21.41 5.16 3.57
CA ILE A 465 -22.77 5.35 4.10
C ILE A 465 -22.74 5.83 5.55
N PHE A 466 -21.95 5.17 6.42
CA PHE A 466 -21.95 5.47 7.85
C PHE A 466 -21.07 6.65 8.26
N ASN A 467 -19.98 6.93 7.53
CA ASN A 467 -18.99 7.94 7.89
C ASN A 467 -18.87 9.07 6.86
N GLY A 468 -19.60 9.01 5.74
CA GLY A 468 -19.62 10.06 4.74
C GLY A 468 -20.10 11.40 5.31
N GLN A 469 -19.51 12.49 4.81
CA GLN A 469 -19.88 13.86 5.18
C GLN A 469 -20.18 14.65 3.89
N PRO A 470 -21.45 15.05 3.63
CA PRO A 470 -22.65 14.78 4.42
C PRO A 470 -23.01 13.27 4.45
N PRO A 471 -23.79 12.82 5.45
CA PRO A 471 -24.27 11.45 5.51
C PRO A 471 -24.99 11.05 4.22
N LYS A 472 -24.60 9.91 3.65
CA LYS A 472 -25.22 9.37 2.43
C LYS A 472 -26.25 8.33 2.82
N GLU A 473 -27.53 8.62 2.53
CA GLU A 473 -28.59 7.62 2.68
C GLU A 473 -28.32 6.40 1.76
N PRO A 474 -28.40 5.17 2.29
CA PRO A 474 -28.16 3.96 1.52
C PRO A 474 -29.29 3.75 0.50
N THR A 475 -28.94 3.57 -0.77
CA THR A 475 -29.92 3.16 -1.78
C THR A 475 -30.19 1.66 -1.68
N ARG A 476 -31.34 1.19 -2.22
CA ARG A 476 -31.63 -0.25 -2.32
C ARG A 476 -30.54 -1.00 -3.08
N GLU A 477 -29.95 -0.38 -4.09
CA GLU A 477 -28.86 -0.95 -4.88
C GLU A 477 -27.55 -1.02 -4.09
N ASP A 478 -27.24 -0.01 -3.26
CA ASP A 478 -26.07 -0.06 -2.36
C ASP A 478 -26.19 -1.26 -1.41
N VAL A 479 -27.36 -1.45 -0.77
CA VAL A 479 -27.59 -2.58 0.16
C VAL A 479 -27.48 -3.92 -0.57
N ARG A 480 -28.09 -4.04 -1.75
CA ARG A 480 -27.99 -5.25 -2.58
C ARG A 480 -26.54 -5.57 -2.97
N THR A 481 -25.78 -4.56 -3.39
CA THR A 481 -24.39 -4.69 -3.79
C THR A 481 -23.52 -5.14 -2.62
N MET A 482 -23.64 -4.49 -1.45
CA MET A 482 -22.89 -4.88 -0.26
C MET A 482 -23.18 -6.33 0.15
N LEU A 483 -24.46 -6.73 0.19
CA LEU A 483 -24.86 -8.10 0.53
C LEU A 483 -24.35 -9.11 -0.50
N LEU A 484 -24.41 -8.81 -1.80
CA LEU A 484 -23.88 -9.67 -2.86
C LEU A 484 -22.39 -9.96 -2.65
N HIS A 485 -21.58 -8.93 -2.42
CA HIS A 485 -20.14 -9.07 -2.28
C HIS A 485 -19.74 -9.71 -0.93
N PHE A 486 -20.42 -9.39 0.17
CA PHE A 486 -20.22 -10.15 1.41
C PHE A 486 -20.61 -11.61 1.26
N ASN A 487 -21.68 -11.94 0.53
CA ASN A 487 -22.05 -13.33 0.24
C ASN A 487 -21.01 -14.04 -0.64
N ARG A 488 -20.42 -13.36 -1.63
CA ARG A 488 -19.31 -13.92 -2.43
C ARG A 488 -18.11 -14.27 -1.55
N ALA A 489 -17.71 -13.36 -0.66
CA ALA A 489 -16.63 -13.61 0.30
C ALA A 489 -16.94 -14.78 1.24
N LEU A 490 -18.15 -14.83 1.81
CA LEU A 490 -18.59 -15.89 2.73
C LEU A 490 -18.82 -17.24 2.04
N LYS A 491 -19.07 -17.26 0.73
CA LYS A 491 -19.14 -18.51 -0.05
C LYS A 491 -17.78 -19.20 -0.13
N VAL A 492 -16.70 -18.41 -0.20
CA VAL A 492 -15.32 -18.91 -0.26
C VAL A 492 -14.77 -19.17 1.14
N GLN A 493 -14.98 -18.25 2.08
CA GLN A 493 -14.56 -18.37 3.49
C GLN A 493 -15.74 -18.10 4.44
N PRO A 494 -16.50 -19.15 4.83
CA PRO A 494 -17.74 -19.00 5.62
C PRO A 494 -17.57 -18.37 7.01
N ASP A 495 -16.39 -18.48 7.59
CA ASP A 495 -16.04 -17.93 8.91
C ASP A 495 -15.27 -16.61 8.81
N TYR A 496 -15.26 -15.91 7.66
CA TYR A 496 -14.48 -14.67 7.55
C TYR A 496 -15.07 -13.54 8.39
N TYR A 497 -14.36 -13.18 9.47
CA TYR A 497 -14.81 -12.22 10.48
C TYR A 497 -15.30 -10.89 9.90
N ASP A 498 -14.50 -10.24 9.03
CA ASP A 498 -14.83 -8.91 8.52
C ASP A 498 -16.15 -8.94 7.72
N ALA A 499 -16.35 -9.98 6.88
CA ALA A 499 -17.59 -10.15 6.13
C ALA A 499 -18.79 -10.44 7.05
N LEU A 500 -18.64 -11.34 8.03
CA LEU A 500 -19.70 -11.68 8.97
C LEU A 500 -20.15 -10.46 9.79
N ASN A 501 -19.20 -9.73 10.36
CA ASN A 501 -19.48 -8.56 11.18
C ASN A 501 -20.08 -7.43 10.34
N SER A 502 -19.51 -7.10 9.18
CA SER A 502 -20.06 -6.04 8.32
C SER A 502 -21.43 -6.39 7.73
N LYS A 503 -21.65 -7.66 7.35
CA LYS A 503 -22.98 -8.13 6.92
C LYS A 503 -23.98 -8.04 8.07
N GLY A 504 -23.60 -8.43 9.29
CA GLY A 504 -24.43 -8.27 10.49
C GLY A 504 -24.83 -6.81 10.74
N SER A 505 -23.90 -5.87 10.57
CA SER A 505 -24.19 -4.43 10.70
C SER A 505 -25.22 -3.93 9.68
N ILE A 506 -25.21 -4.48 8.46
CA ILE A 506 -26.23 -4.15 7.44
C ILE A 506 -27.61 -4.63 7.90
N TYR A 507 -27.73 -5.89 8.35
CA TYR A 507 -29.01 -6.42 8.84
C TYR A 507 -29.51 -5.64 10.06
N SER A 508 -28.61 -5.33 11.01
CA SER A 508 -28.95 -4.60 12.23
C SER A 508 -29.40 -3.17 11.96
N THR A 509 -28.63 -2.41 11.17
CA THR A 509 -28.81 -0.95 11.10
C THR A 509 -29.57 -0.49 9.86
N LEU A 510 -29.44 -1.19 8.73
CA LEU A 510 -30.05 -0.78 7.46
C LEU A 510 -31.35 -1.52 7.13
N LEU A 511 -31.47 -2.78 7.55
CA LEU A 511 -32.66 -3.60 7.29
C LEU A 511 -33.57 -3.74 8.53
N GLY A 512 -33.04 -3.52 9.74
CA GLY A 512 -33.77 -3.70 11.00
C GLY A 512 -34.04 -5.16 11.37
N GLU A 513 -33.42 -6.11 10.67
CA GLU A 513 -33.59 -7.55 10.86
C GLU A 513 -32.63 -8.08 11.94
N GLN A 514 -32.97 -7.83 13.21
CA GLN A 514 -32.08 -8.13 14.34
C GLN A 514 -31.77 -9.61 14.54
N ASP A 515 -32.70 -10.52 14.21
CA ASP A 515 -32.47 -11.97 14.40
C ASP A 515 -31.35 -12.50 13.50
N GLU A 516 -31.32 -12.05 12.23
CA GLU A 516 -30.25 -12.41 11.30
C GLU A 516 -28.93 -11.70 11.65
N ALA A 517 -28.99 -10.45 12.11
CA ALA A 517 -27.82 -9.73 12.61
C ALA A 517 -27.17 -10.47 13.80
N ILE A 518 -27.96 -10.89 14.80
CA ILE A 518 -27.50 -11.67 15.96
C ILE A 518 -26.85 -12.97 15.49
N ARG A 519 -27.46 -13.70 14.55
CA ARG A 519 -26.88 -14.94 13.98
C ARG A 519 -25.50 -14.68 13.38
N LEU A 520 -25.36 -13.63 12.58
CA LEU A 520 -24.09 -13.26 11.93
C LEU A 520 -23.03 -12.78 12.93
N PHE A 521 -23.41 -11.98 13.92
CA PHE A 521 -22.49 -11.55 14.97
C PHE A 521 -22.02 -12.71 15.84
N LEU A 522 -22.89 -13.68 16.17
CA LEU A 522 -22.48 -14.90 16.88
C LEU A 522 -21.49 -15.75 16.08
N LEU A 523 -21.61 -15.78 14.74
CA LEU A 523 -20.60 -16.42 13.90
C LEU A 523 -19.28 -15.62 13.89
N ALA A 524 -19.36 -14.29 13.84
CA ALA A 524 -18.19 -13.42 13.89
C ALA A 524 -17.43 -13.56 15.22
N THR A 525 -18.13 -13.63 16.36
CA THR A 525 -17.51 -13.84 17.67
C THR A 525 -16.90 -15.24 17.81
N LYS A 526 -17.45 -16.26 17.16
CA LYS A 526 -16.81 -17.59 17.06
C LYS A 526 -15.53 -17.55 16.21
N SER A 527 -15.54 -16.81 15.09
CA SER A 527 -14.40 -16.67 14.18
C SER A 527 -13.22 -15.95 14.83
N LYS A 528 -13.45 -14.79 15.45
CA LYS A 528 -12.41 -14.02 16.16
C LYS A 528 -12.89 -13.58 17.54
N PRO A 529 -12.83 -14.46 18.56
CA PRO A 529 -13.44 -14.22 19.88
C PRO A 529 -12.81 -13.09 20.68
N LYS A 530 -11.60 -12.66 20.33
CA LYS A 530 -10.88 -11.56 20.99
C LYS A 530 -11.15 -10.19 20.40
N ILE A 531 -11.84 -10.09 19.26
CA ILE A 531 -12.18 -8.80 18.66
C ILE A 531 -13.49 -8.29 19.28
N THR A 532 -13.43 -7.12 19.90
CA THR A 532 -14.54 -6.54 20.67
C THR A 532 -15.68 -6.01 19.79
N ALA A 533 -15.42 -5.64 18.52
CA ALA A 533 -16.41 -5.00 17.68
C ALA A 533 -17.66 -5.86 17.42
N ALA A 534 -17.51 -7.16 17.17
CA ALA A 534 -18.65 -8.06 17.00
C ALA A 534 -19.45 -8.25 18.30
N TRP A 535 -18.80 -8.26 19.46
CA TRP A 535 -19.47 -8.32 20.76
C TRP A 535 -20.26 -7.03 21.05
N ILE A 536 -19.71 -5.87 20.73
CA ILE A 536 -20.41 -4.57 20.86
C ILE A 536 -21.67 -4.56 20.00
N ASN A 537 -21.56 -5.03 18.75
CA ASN A 537 -22.68 -5.07 17.82
C ASN A 537 -23.73 -6.10 18.23
N LEU A 538 -23.31 -7.25 18.76
CA LEU A 538 -24.19 -8.27 19.32
C LEU A 538 -24.99 -7.72 20.51
N GLY A 539 -24.32 -7.02 21.44
CA GLY A 539 -24.98 -6.36 22.56
C GLY A 539 -26.01 -5.32 22.11
N TYR A 540 -25.69 -4.55 21.07
CA TYR A 540 -26.62 -3.59 20.48
C TYR A 540 -27.87 -4.28 19.90
N SER A 541 -27.71 -5.31 19.07
CA SER A 541 -28.86 -6.03 18.51
C SER A 541 -29.71 -6.73 19.59
N TYR A 542 -29.12 -7.18 20.70
CA TYR A 542 -29.88 -7.71 21.83
C TYR A 542 -30.69 -6.64 22.57
N ILE A 543 -30.17 -5.41 22.70
CA ILE A 543 -30.95 -4.27 23.23
C ILE A 543 -32.17 -4.00 22.37
N GLU A 544 -32.00 -3.93 21.05
CA GLU A 544 -33.10 -3.67 20.10
C GLU A 544 -34.18 -4.78 20.16
N LYS A 545 -33.80 -6.01 20.48
CA LYS A 545 -34.72 -7.14 20.72
C LYS A 545 -35.32 -7.17 22.14
N GLY A 546 -34.90 -6.27 23.03
CA GLY A 546 -35.31 -6.27 24.45
C GLY A 546 -34.68 -7.40 25.29
N ASN A 547 -33.66 -8.10 24.77
CA ASN A 547 -33.00 -9.18 25.50
C ASN A 547 -31.82 -8.63 26.33
N TYR A 548 -32.16 -7.93 27.41
CA TYR A 548 -31.18 -7.22 28.23
C TYR A 548 -30.13 -8.13 28.89
N ASN A 549 -30.50 -9.35 29.32
CA ASN A 549 -29.54 -10.28 29.93
C ASN A 549 -28.42 -10.68 28.95
N LYS A 550 -28.77 -11.02 27.69
CA LYS A 550 -27.75 -11.34 26.69
C LYS A 550 -26.94 -10.12 26.25
N ALA A 551 -27.54 -8.93 26.28
CA ALA A 551 -26.80 -7.69 26.03
C ALA A 551 -25.75 -7.43 27.13
N ILE A 552 -26.10 -7.67 28.40
CA ILE A 552 -25.15 -7.61 29.54
C ILE A 552 -23.98 -8.56 29.30
N GLU A 553 -24.25 -9.85 29.04
CA GLU A 553 -23.20 -10.85 28.76
C GLU A 553 -22.26 -10.40 27.63
N ALA A 554 -22.81 -9.85 26.55
CA ALA A 554 -22.02 -9.38 25.41
C ALA A 554 -21.11 -8.19 25.76
N TYR A 555 -21.62 -7.20 26.52
CA TYR A 555 -20.81 -6.03 26.92
C TYR A 555 -19.83 -6.35 28.05
N GLU A 556 -20.17 -7.24 28.99
CA GLU A 556 -19.23 -7.77 29.97
C GLU A 556 -18.07 -8.45 29.28
N ARG A 557 -18.33 -9.26 28.25
CA ARG A 557 -17.26 -9.87 27.45
C ARG A 557 -16.36 -8.84 26.77
N VAL A 558 -16.89 -7.70 26.34
CA VAL A 558 -16.07 -6.59 25.83
C VAL A 558 -15.17 -6.03 26.92
N LEU A 559 -15.69 -5.84 28.13
CA LEU A 559 -14.95 -5.30 29.27
C LEU A 559 -13.93 -6.29 29.88
N GLU A 560 -14.13 -7.59 29.69
CA GLU A 560 -13.12 -8.60 30.00
C GLU A 560 -11.92 -8.52 29.04
N LEU A 561 -12.18 -8.26 27.75
CA LEU A 561 -11.15 -8.15 26.71
C LEU A 561 -10.45 -6.78 26.70
N ASP A 562 -11.22 -5.72 26.92
CA ASP A 562 -10.76 -4.34 27.01
C ASP A 562 -11.46 -3.64 28.19
N PRO A 563 -10.89 -3.72 29.41
CA PRO A 563 -11.45 -3.11 30.60
C PRO A 563 -11.58 -1.58 30.53
N LYS A 564 -10.96 -0.94 29.53
CA LYS A 564 -10.98 0.51 29.35
C LYS A 564 -11.88 0.99 28.22
N ARG A 565 -12.70 0.11 27.66
CA ARG A 565 -13.60 0.44 26.57
C ARG A 565 -14.79 1.29 27.03
N MET A 566 -14.62 2.61 27.08
CA MET A 566 -15.66 3.57 27.51
C MET A 566 -17.01 3.36 26.82
N LYS A 567 -17.02 3.13 25.50
CA LYS A 567 -18.26 2.84 24.74
C LYS A 567 -19.03 1.63 25.30
N ALA A 568 -18.32 0.58 25.73
CA ALA A 568 -18.96 -0.60 26.31
C ALA A 568 -19.43 -0.36 27.74
N ILE A 569 -18.69 0.40 28.55
CA ILE A 569 -19.11 0.79 29.91
C ILE A 569 -20.44 1.56 29.85
N PHE A 570 -20.52 2.59 29.00
CA PHE A 570 -21.74 3.38 28.87
C PHE A 570 -22.91 2.57 28.30
N LYS A 571 -22.66 1.70 27.33
CA LYS A 571 -23.71 0.83 26.80
C LYS A 571 -24.19 -0.19 27.82
N LEU A 572 -23.30 -0.79 28.61
CA LEU A 572 -23.69 -1.69 29.69
C LEU A 572 -24.53 -0.98 30.76
N ALA A 573 -24.15 0.26 31.14
CA ALA A 573 -24.93 1.07 32.06
C ALA A 573 -26.33 1.41 31.51
N GLU A 574 -26.43 1.69 30.20
CA GLU A 574 -27.72 1.87 29.52
C GLU A 574 -28.58 0.59 29.59
N VAL A 575 -27.98 -0.60 29.43
CA VAL A 575 -28.71 -1.87 29.56
C VAL A 575 -29.25 -2.06 30.97
N TYR A 576 -28.40 -1.86 31.99
CA TYR A 576 -28.81 -1.95 33.40
C TYR A 576 -29.93 -0.96 33.72
N GLN A 577 -29.83 0.28 33.22
CA GLN A 577 -30.89 1.28 33.35
C GLN A 577 -32.21 0.82 32.72
N LYS A 578 -32.18 0.29 31.48
CA LYS A 578 -33.38 -0.22 30.80
C LYS A 578 -34.01 -1.42 31.52
N LYS A 579 -33.21 -2.22 32.22
CA LYS A 579 -33.64 -3.35 33.05
C LYS A 579 -34.18 -2.91 34.43
N GLY A 580 -33.94 -1.65 34.83
CA GLY A 580 -34.34 -1.10 36.14
C GLY A 580 -33.30 -1.27 37.25
N GLU A 581 -32.12 -1.80 36.93
CA GLU A 581 -31.01 -2.03 37.86
C GLU A 581 -30.14 -0.77 37.97
N ILE A 582 -30.73 0.29 38.54
CA ILE A 582 -30.13 1.64 38.57
C ILE A 582 -28.81 1.70 39.35
N SER A 583 -28.65 0.92 40.42
CA SER A 583 -27.42 0.88 41.22
C SER A 583 -26.20 0.46 40.39
N GLU A 584 -26.36 -0.55 39.54
CA GLU A 584 -25.29 -1.05 38.66
C GLU A 584 -24.94 -0.03 37.56
N ALA A 585 -25.96 0.64 37.03
CA ALA A 585 -25.76 1.71 36.05
C ALA A 585 -24.96 2.88 36.65
N ILE A 586 -25.21 3.24 37.92
CA ILE A 586 -24.46 4.27 38.65
C ILE A 586 -23.00 3.81 38.86
N ALA A 587 -22.78 2.60 39.37
CA ALA A 587 -21.45 2.06 39.62
C ALA A 587 -20.56 2.06 38.35
N LEU A 588 -21.13 1.71 37.20
CA LEU A 588 -20.41 1.76 35.92
C LEU A 588 -20.03 3.19 35.49
N ASN A 589 -20.90 4.17 35.74
CA ASN A 589 -20.59 5.58 35.45
C ASN A 589 -19.56 6.14 36.44
N GLU A 590 -19.60 5.75 37.72
CA GLU A 590 -18.56 6.10 38.69
C GLU A 590 -17.20 5.53 38.28
N ARG A 591 -17.16 4.29 37.79
CA ARG A 591 -15.94 3.74 37.18
C ARG A 591 -15.50 4.57 35.96
N ALA A 592 -16.41 4.92 35.05
CA ALA A 592 -16.11 5.75 33.89
C ALA A 592 -15.48 7.11 34.29
N MET A 593 -15.98 7.74 35.37
CA MET A 593 -15.43 9.00 35.91
C MET A 593 -13.99 8.88 36.40
N GLN A 594 -13.61 7.73 36.95
CA GLN A 594 -12.23 7.49 37.40
C GLN A 594 -11.27 7.32 36.22
N MET A 595 -11.79 6.89 35.06
CA MET A 595 -11.00 6.58 33.87
C MET A 595 -10.82 7.80 32.96
N ASP A 596 -11.87 8.60 32.84
CA ASP A 596 -11.85 9.89 32.14
C ASP A 596 -12.38 10.99 33.08
N THR A 597 -11.44 11.68 33.74
CA THR A 597 -11.76 12.73 34.72
C THR A 597 -12.21 14.04 34.08
N ALA A 598 -12.05 14.16 32.76
CA ALA A 598 -12.45 15.31 31.97
C ALA A 598 -13.88 15.17 31.44
N SER A 599 -14.37 13.95 31.21
CA SER A 599 -15.72 13.74 30.69
C SER A 599 -16.81 14.10 31.69
N GLU A 600 -17.77 14.87 31.21
CA GLU A 600 -19.02 15.26 31.83
C GLU A 600 -20.13 14.20 31.69
N LEU A 601 -20.03 13.32 30.69
CA LEU A 601 -21.05 12.32 30.35
C LEU A 601 -21.48 11.43 31.53
N PRO A 602 -20.57 10.89 32.36
CA PRO A 602 -20.99 10.05 33.48
C PRO A 602 -21.87 10.80 34.50
N TYR A 603 -21.59 12.08 34.74
CA TYR A 603 -22.37 12.93 35.65
C TYR A 603 -23.78 13.17 35.11
N ILE A 604 -23.90 13.38 33.79
CA ILE A 604 -25.20 13.50 33.11
C ILE A 604 -26.00 12.22 33.27
N ASN A 605 -25.37 11.07 32.98
CA ASN A 605 -26.01 9.77 33.06
C ASN A 605 -26.55 9.48 34.47
N ILE A 606 -25.72 9.68 35.50
CA ILE A 606 -26.13 9.49 36.90
C ILE A 606 -27.29 10.44 37.27
N GLY A 607 -27.22 11.71 36.86
CA GLY A 607 -28.31 12.66 37.07
C GLY A 607 -29.61 12.22 36.41
N ASN A 608 -29.53 11.70 35.18
CA ASN A 608 -30.69 11.15 34.47
C ASN A 608 -31.25 9.91 35.17
N TYR A 609 -30.41 9.05 35.75
CA TYR A 609 -30.87 7.88 36.50
C TYR A 609 -31.62 8.26 37.77
N PHE A 610 -31.13 9.25 38.53
CA PHE A 610 -31.86 9.78 39.70
C PHE A 610 -33.18 10.44 39.30
N LEU A 611 -33.21 11.14 38.17
CA LEU A 611 -34.46 11.70 37.63
C LEU A 611 -35.49 10.61 37.32
N LEU A 612 -35.04 9.51 36.69
CA LEU A 612 -35.90 8.35 36.40
C LEU A 612 -36.37 7.64 37.68
N ALA A 613 -35.56 7.68 38.75
CA ALA A 613 -35.93 7.22 40.08
C ALA A 613 -36.78 8.24 40.87
N HIS A 614 -37.21 9.34 40.25
CA HIS A 614 -37.98 10.45 40.83
C HIS A 614 -37.26 11.26 41.92
N ASP A 615 -35.94 11.08 42.11
CA ASP A 615 -35.13 11.92 42.99
C ASP A 615 -34.59 13.13 42.23
N THR A 616 -35.44 14.16 42.13
CA THR A 616 -35.11 15.39 41.42
C THR A 616 -33.97 16.16 42.10
N ALA A 617 -33.83 16.05 43.42
CA ALA A 617 -32.80 16.77 44.17
C ALA A 617 -31.40 16.24 43.80
N MET A 618 -31.23 14.92 43.83
CA MET A 618 -29.98 14.27 43.43
C MET A 618 -29.71 14.45 41.94
N ALA A 619 -30.74 14.35 41.08
CA ALA A 619 -30.61 14.60 39.65
C ALA A 619 -30.01 15.99 39.36
N VAL A 620 -30.56 17.03 40.00
CA VAL A 620 -30.06 18.40 39.88
C VAL A 620 -28.63 18.49 40.39
N THR A 621 -28.30 17.95 41.56
CA THR A 621 -26.91 17.97 42.08
C THR A 621 -25.91 17.36 41.10
N TRP A 622 -26.22 16.23 40.47
CA TRP A 622 -25.33 15.59 39.50
C TRP A 622 -25.21 16.37 38.19
N TRP A 623 -26.31 16.94 37.69
CA TRP A 623 -26.27 17.82 36.51
C TRP A 623 -25.50 19.11 36.77
N GLN A 624 -25.57 19.68 37.98
CA GLN A 624 -24.75 20.83 38.36
C GLN A 624 -23.25 20.50 38.23
N LYS A 625 -22.82 19.33 38.74
CA LYS A 625 -21.44 18.83 38.58
C LYS A 625 -21.05 18.65 37.12
N ALA A 626 -21.96 18.15 36.27
CA ALA A 626 -21.72 18.01 34.84
C ALA A 626 -21.45 19.36 34.17
N VAL A 627 -22.25 20.40 34.48
CA VAL A 627 -22.08 21.75 33.92
C VAL A 627 -20.82 22.45 34.44
N GLU A 628 -20.41 22.17 35.68
CA GLU A 628 -19.14 22.65 36.23
C GLU A 628 -17.92 22.06 35.49
N LYS A 629 -18.01 20.80 35.04
CA LYS A 629 -16.99 20.16 34.21
C LYS A 629 -16.94 20.77 32.82
N GLN A 630 -18.09 20.86 32.16
CA GLN A 630 -18.21 21.44 30.84
C GLN A 630 -19.56 22.14 30.69
N PRO A 631 -19.61 23.43 30.31
CA PRO A 631 -20.86 24.11 30.03
C PRO A 631 -21.63 23.44 28.89
N LEU A 632 -22.86 23.01 29.17
CA LEU A 632 -23.76 22.34 28.22
C LEU A 632 -25.00 23.20 28.01
N GLU A 633 -25.28 23.61 26.77
CA GLU A 633 -26.34 24.59 26.49
C GLU A 633 -27.70 24.13 27.01
N GLN A 634 -28.17 22.96 26.57
CA GLN A 634 -29.49 22.45 26.93
C GLN A 634 -29.61 22.13 28.42
N LEU A 635 -28.59 21.51 29.02
CA LEU A 635 -28.61 21.14 30.43
C LEU A 635 -28.56 22.38 31.33
N SER A 636 -27.77 23.39 30.97
CA SER A 636 -27.68 24.65 31.70
C SER A 636 -28.99 25.44 31.62
N ARG A 637 -29.68 25.44 30.46
CA ARG A 637 -31.04 26.01 30.36
C ARG A 637 -32.03 25.29 31.26
N ASN A 638 -31.99 23.96 31.31
CA ASN A 638 -32.87 23.16 32.17
C ASN A 638 -32.63 23.49 33.66
N LEU A 639 -31.36 23.59 34.09
CA LEU A 639 -31.00 23.98 35.46
C LEU A 639 -31.44 25.42 35.78
N SER A 640 -31.25 26.36 34.84
CA SER A 640 -31.70 27.75 35.01
C SER A 640 -33.21 27.84 35.26
N LEU A 641 -34.01 27.14 34.45
CA LEU A 641 -35.46 27.05 34.60
C LEU A 641 -35.87 26.38 35.92
N HIS A 642 -35.17 25.32 36.33
CA HIS A 642 -35.43 24.67 37.61
C HIS A 642 -35.21 25.64 38.78
N PHE A 643 -34.05 26.31 38.83
CA PHE A 643 -33.72 27.26 39.91
C PHE A 643 -34.66 28.48 39.93
N GLN A 644 -35.11 28.94 38.75
CA GLN A 644 -36.12 29.99 38.64
C GLN A 644 -37.45 29.55 39.26
N ARG A 645 -37.89 28.31 39.02
CA ARG A 645 -39.15 27.76 39.57
C ARG A 645 -39.13 27.62 41.08
N ILE A 646 -37.97 27.30 41.67
CA ILE A 646 -37.81 27.20 43.13
C ILE A 646 -37.40 28.52 43.80
N GLY A 647 -37.42 29.64 43.05
CA GLY A 647 -37.19 30.99 43.59
C GLY A 647 -35.71 31.39 43.79
N ASN A 648 -34.74 30.57 43.36
CA ASN A 648 -33.32 30.89 43.47
C ASN A 648 -32.82 31.64 42.22
N GLN A 649 -33.00 32.97 42.21
CA GLN A 649 -32.63 33.84 41.09
C GLN A 649 -31.13 33.83 40.79
N GLU A 650 -30.28 33.78 41.82
CA GLU A 650 -28.83 33.81 41.66
C GLU A 650 -28.32 32.60 40.85
N LYS A 651 -28.75 31.39 41.22
CA LYS A 651 -28.41 30.17 40.47
C LYS A 651 -29.07 30.15 39.09
N ALA A 652 -30.30 30.66 38.98
CA ALA A 652 -30.98 30.74 37.69
C ALA A 652 -30.19 31.59 36.67
N GLU A 653 -29.68 32.75 37.10
CA GLU A 653 -28.84 33.63 36.27
C GLU A 653 -27.44 33.04 36.01
N TYR A 654 -26.85 32.35 36.99
CA TYR A 654 -25.60 31.62 36.79
C TYR A 654 -25.70 30.58 35.67
N TYR A 655 -26.69 29.69 35.72
CA TYR A 655 -26.86 28.67 34.68
C TYR A 655 -27.35 29.24 33.35
N ARG A 656 -28.04 30.39 33.34
CA ARG A 656 -28.35 31.12 32.10
C ARG A 656 -27.05 31.57 31.41
N ARG A 657 -26.10 32.14 32.15
CA ARG A 657 -24.78 32.53 31.60
C ARG A 657 -24.00 31.31 31.09
N LYS A 658 -24.01 30.19 31.83
CA LYS A 658 -23.38 28.93 31.37
C LYS A 658 -24.00 28.39 30.07
N ALA A 659 -25.31 28.55 29.89
CA ALA A 659 -25.95 28.19 28.62
C ALA A 659 -25.48 29.07 27.46
N ASP A 660 -25.30 30.37 27.72
CA ASP A 660 -24.78 31.32 26.72
C ASP A 660 -23.31 31.06 26.38
N GLU A 661 -22.48 30.68 27.36
CA GLU A 661 -21.09 30.24 27.14
C GLU A 661 -21.00 29.00 26.23
N ALA A 662 -21.99 28.11 26.30
CA ALA A 662 -22.05 26.90 25.50
C ALA A 662 -22.65 27.10 24.09
N LYS A 663 -23.19 28.28 23.77
CA LYS A 663 -23.81 28.55 22.46
C LYS A 663 -22.78 28.44 21.34
N GLY A 664 -23.08 27.58 20.37
CA GLY A 664 -22.23 27.39 19.18
C GLY A 664 -21.01 26.49 19.42
N VAL A 665 -20.83 25.94 20.63
CA VAL A 665 -19.82 24.94 20.91
C VAL A 665 -20.36 23.57 20.49
N VAL A 666 -19.89 23.06 19.35
CA VAL A 666 -20.18 21.67 18.93
C VAL A 666 -19.31 20.74 19.77
N ILE A 667 -19.92 20.02 20.70
CA ILE A 667 -19.24 19.00 21.50
C ILE A 667 -19.07 17.77 20.62
N ILE A 668 -17.86 17.60 20.07
CA ILE A 668 -17.47 16.40 19.36
C ILE A 668 -16.95 15.42 20.40
N HIS A 669 -17.81 14.52 20.89
CA HIS A 669 -17.35 13.34 21.61
C HIS A 669 -16.54 12.49 20.63
N LYS A 670 -15.24 12.31 20.90
CA LYS A 670 -14.34 11.45 20.10
C LYS A 670 -14.62 9.97 20.31
#